data_AF-A0A1J4K3Y8-F1
#
_entry.id   AF-A0A1J4K3Y8-F1
#
_cell.length_a   1.000
_cell.length_b   1.000
_cell.length_c   1.000
_cell.angle_alpha   90.00
_cell.angle_beta   90.00
_cell.angle_gamma   90.00
#
_symmetry.space_group_name_H-M   'P 1'
#
loop_
_entity.id
_entity.type
_entity.pdbx_description
1 polymer ?
#
loop_
_entity_poly.entity_id
_entity_poly.type
_entity_poly.pdbx_seq_one_letter_code
_entity_poly.pdbx_strand_id
1 'polypeptide(L)'
;MDKIQHMIDESTTEQLVTSFAFLSFWLTSNINSTKTPAQFSTQQSALHLISYIVQKVPPVNLLTGISDLKWGMTNLNWILNDLYQPVLYRLRKIKQFFLHYYTENHIFGIKPIFDDSHEGSIMKLSSHLMELETDSAYQSAYRLHFKRLILSHSPLSEFQSLMKHRYSKIILTEAILEIINDLNSTREATHDQLLFGFSKLFLYIEEFTRRKEIDGQIICEHLQSRPFLSPFCLLALVNHIPQNIYLFNLLIPYQLTRESPSSQEAAEIICNHFPMADLCDDNELSEVVKAMPQILVNYFLSPSMPTEDFGNCDDDQKFIVNLHIFGASIYEKMKGIMEIAQKRLIRPVCIAASNSQILTIVAGSVLKTIVAGYQQKMFEPMIMKFFQALISMLLPTHFGQIIPKFLDMNVPDRLQSELLLRSLIKYASHLITNKYAMKDLIPYCLKATSQEDDLLTISRIVISKTLMVTDFRIPNELKTALNECNDPFILLDFIEASDRVGNVRNCEEQKRLEEFRNKLIAKLPFVTDSTSPILISRINERFTSSITPANHGISSLGNMGNMNSLNSLNSGIGGLNGLNGIPGHLPNSSSNSNLSGLNSGNNQSSGSQSGYSTLVEHIITAYKRMFENEFFEAPPLLVVRLLAISTRMNELQFAEKVTRLTIDLLNNTMDVGSPKEQFTVTIKMSALPVAQCLLGRLVLLKYYQLAESLLTTISPMLIEEKTTLHWIQKFIVRYYRSITNPLKQIFLNIVTQLPRSDKFYRRTIDEMLSLLMQADLELLISSETMSCEYSSCYEHCLHFAVCGILLSDLTPKDIVEQLLHPVYNIDKVILKRDQCCTIAAHIAAMLPSTIAFLYFLNLFSRPLPEYATESARIFIVLSKIEVFTQICNNCEKFIGKNSDKLSQYMKAVLPSFARLQSNEDVATNMLCGFLKSLTNDSPKYQQDEVIDAVVLVYLSLNLQQKRKTIIQAPHNELNFPQELKEIIASSLV
;
A
#
# COMPACT_ATOMS: atom_id res chain seq x y z
N MET A 1 54.81 6.61 -26.07
CA MET A 1 53.47 6.72 -25.44
C MET A 1 53.54 6.20 -24.02
N ASP A 2 53.99 4.96 -23.87
CA ASP A 2 54.62 4.26 -22.74
C ASP A 2 54.79 5.05 -21.43
N LYS A 3 55.55 6.16 -21.36
CA LYS A 3 55.63 6.96 -20.11
C LYS A 3 54.27 7.48 -19.61
N ILE A 4 53.37 7.89 -20.52
CA ILE A 4 52.02 8.35 -20.20
C ILE A 4 51.10 7.16 -19.86
N GLN A 5 51.33 6.00 -20.46
CA GLN A 5 50.62 4.76 -20.07
C GLN A 5 51.00 4.36 -18.64
N HIS A 6 52.29 4.33 -18.31
CA HIS A 6 52.77 4.08 -16.95
C HIS A 6 52.22 5.08 -15.93
N MET A 7 52.10 6.37 -16.30
CA MET A 7 51.42 7.37 -15.48
C MET A 7 49.91 7.09 -15.34
N ILE A 8 49.23 6.62 -16.38
CA ILE A 8 47.82 6.17 -16.29
C ILE A 8 47.70 4.95 -15.37
N ASP A 9 48.65 4.02 -15.41
CA ASP A 9 48.69 2.82 -14.57
C ASP A 9 48.89 3.17 -13.08
N GLU A 10 49.68 4.21 -12.79
CA GLU A 10 49.87 4.77 -11.44
C GLU A 10 48.73 5.73 -10.99
N SER A 11 47.95 6.31 -11.91
CA SER A 11 46.91 7.31 -11.61
C SER A 11 45.67 6.73 -10.92
N THR A 12 45.04 7.56 -10.09
CA THR A 12 43.77 7.26 -9.41
C THR A 12 42.57 7.37 -10.35
N THR A 13 41.47 6.68 -10.02
CA THR A 13 40.21 6.72 -10.78
C THR A 13 39.69 8.14 -11.01
N GLU A 14 39.76 9.02 -10.00
CA GLU A 14 39.35 10.43 -10.10
C GLU A 14 40.20 11.25 -11.11
N GLN A 15 41.52 11.05 -11.09
CA GLN A 15 42.46 11.68 -12.02
C GLN A 15 42.18 11.21 -13.47
N LEU A 16 41.87 9.93 -13.64
CA LEU A 16 41.59 9.31 -14.93
C LEU A 16 40.21 9.72 -15.48
N VAL A 17 39.18 9.79 -14.63
CA VAL A 17 37.84 10.35 -14.91
C VAL A 17 37.97 11.78 -15.45
N THR A 18 38.72 12.63 -14.74
CA THR A 18 38.93 14.03 -15.12
C THR A 18 39.69 14.13 -16.45
N SER A 19 40.74 13.32 -16.63
CA SER A 19 41.53 13.25 -17.85
C SER A 19 40.70 12.78 -19.06
N PHE A 20 39.87 11.76 -18.88
CA PHE A 20 38.97 11.25 -19.92
C PHE A 20 37.98 12.33 -20.38
N ALA A 21 37.37 13.05 -19.43
CA ALA A 21 36.38 14.09 -19.75
C ALA A 21 37.01 15.25 -20.53
N PHE A 22 38.21 15.71 -20.12
CA PHE A 22 38.98 16.71 -20.86
C PHE A 22 39.35 16.24 -22.27
N LEU A 23 39.94 15.03 -22.39
CA LEU A 23 40.35 14.48 -23.69
C LEU A 23 39.17 14.29 -24.63
N SER A 24 38.03 13.80 -24.14
CA SER A 24 36.82 13.57 -24.95
C SER A 24 36.18 14.88 -25.43
N PHE A 25 36.13 15.91 -24.57
CA PHE A 25 35.66 17.24 -24.96
C PHE A 25 36.60 17.90 -25.99
N TRP A 26 37.92 17.86 -25.75
CA TRP A 26 38.92 18.39 -26.66
C TRP A 26 38.87 17.69 -28.03
N LEU A 27 38.80 16.36 -28.05
CA LEU A 27 38.73 15.57 -29.28
C LEU A 27 37.47 15.89 -30.09
N THR A 28 36.30 15.92 -29.44
CA THR A 28 35.02 16.25 -30.07
C THR A 28 35.03 17.67 -30.64
N SER A 29 35.66 18.62 -29.96
CA SER A 29 35.80 20.01 -30.44
C SER A 29 36.79 20.16 -31.62
N ASN A 30 37.79 19.28 -31.75
CA ASN A 30 38.90 19.45 -32.69
C ASN A 30 38.88 18.48 -33.89
N ILE A 31 38.11 17.39 -33.87
CA ILE A 31 38.15 16.34 -34.91
C ILE A 31 37.76 16.85 -36.32
N ASN A 32 36.91 17.88 -36.39
CA ASN A 32 36.46 18.48 -37.65
C ASN A 32 37.38 19.63 -38.16
N SER A 33 38.48 19.93 -37.46
CA SER A 33 39.40 21.01 -37.85
C SER A 33 40.25 20.69 -39.10
N THR A 34 40.66 21.72 -39.84
CA THR A 34 41.50 21.58 -41.04
C THR A 34 42.86 20.99 -40.70
N LYS A 35 43.15 19.80 -41.27
CA LYS A 35 44.18 18.89 -40.77
C LYS A 35 45.59 19.25 -41.21
N THR A 36 46.46 19.65 -40.28
CA THR A 36 47.91 19.45 -40.43
C THR A 36 48.32 18.04 -39.96
N PRO A 37 49.43 17.47 -40.46
CA PRO A 37 49.90 16.15 -40.02
C PRO A 37 50.18 16.06 -38.51
N ALA A 38 50.64 17.16 -37.90
CA ALA A 38 50.87 17.25 -36.46
C ALA A 38 49.56 17.11 -35.66
N GLN A 39 48.50 17.82 -36.05
CA GLN A 39 47.18 17.72 -35.38
C GLN A 39 46.60 16.31 -35.49
N PHE A 40 46.78 15.62 -36.62
CA PHE A 40 46.33 14.24 -36.78
C PHE A 40 47.05 13.28 -35.83
N SER A 41 48.37 13.43 -35.65
CA SER A 41 49.15 12.68 -34.65
C SER A 41 48.67 12.94 -33.21
N THR A 42 48.37 14.20 -32.87
CA THR A 42 47.79 14.55 -31.56
C THR A 42 46.40 13.95 -31.35
N GLN A 43 45.54 13.97 -32.38
CA GLN A 43 44.23 13.31 -32.35
C GLN A 43 44.36 11.79 -32.15
N GLN A 44 45.26 11.12 -32.88
CA GLN A 44 45.52 9.69 -32.74
C GLN A 44 46.09 9.34 -31.35
N SER A 45 46.94 10.19 -30.80
CA SER A 45 47.46 10.06 -29.43
C SER A 45 46.35 10.19 -28.39
N ALA A 46 45.46 11.19 -28.53
CA ALA A 46 44.30 11.38 -27.66
C ALA A 46 43.33 10.20 -27.72
N LEU A 47 43.03 9.68 -28.92
CA LEU A 47 42.22 8.46 -29.13
C LEU A 47 42.82 7.25 -28.38
N HIS A 48 44.14 7.06 -28.47
CA HIS A 48 44.83 5.98 -27.77
C HIS A 48 44.80 6.14 -26.24
N LEU A 49 44.92 7.36 -25.72
CA LEU A 49 44.81 7.62 -24.28
C LEU A 49 43.38 7.39 -23.78
N ILE A 50 42.36 7.85 -24.52
CA ILE A 50 40.94 7.59 -24.21
C ILE A 50 40.67 6.09 -24.17
N SER A 51 41.14 5.32 -25.17
CA SER A 51 40.99 3.86 -25.21
C SER A 51 41.65 3.16 -24.01
N TYR A 52 42.83 3.63 -23.58
CA TYR A 52 43.57 3.05 -22.46
C TYR A 52 42.90 3.37 -21.11
N ILE A 53 42.40 4.59 -20.94
CA ILE A 53 41.62 4.97 -19.74
C ILE A 53 40.33 4.15 -19.63
N VAL A 54 39.65 3.89 -20.75
CA VAL A 54 38.43 3.04 -20.81
C VAL A 54 38.69 1.60 -20.36
N GLN A 55 39.87 1.07 -20.63
CA GLN A 55 40.25 -0.29 -20.21
C GLN A 55 40.50 -0.36 -18.70
N LYS A 56 41.02 0.71 -18.08
CA LYS A 56 41.31 0.76 -16.64
C LYS A 56 40.13 1.24 -15.79
N VAL A 57 39.27 2.12 -16.29
CA VAL A 57 38.17 2.77 -15.53
C VAL A 57 36.80 2.22 -15.95
N PRO A 58 36.07 1.53 -15.05
CA PRO A 58 34.70 1.08 -15.31
C PRO A 58 33.77 2.23 -15.72
N PRO A 59 32.91 2.05 -16.75
CA PRO A 59 31.97 3.09 -17.18
C PRO A 59 30.98 3.57 -16.11
N VAL A 60 30.78 2.84 -15.01
CA VAL A 60 30.06 3.35 -13.81
C VAL A 60 30.82 4.52 -13.17
N ASN A 61 32.12 4.37 -12.93
CA ASN A 61 32.97 5.40 -12.34
C ASN A 61 33.13 6.61 -13.27
N LEU A 62 33.03 6.38 -14.58
CA LEU A 62 32.78 7.48 -15.52
C LEU A 62 31.42 8.14 -15.19
N LEU A 63 30.27 7.48 -15.38
CA LEU A 63 28.94 8.08 -15.15
C LEU A 63 28.82 8.94 -13.87
N THR A 64 29.28 8.41 -12.73
CA THR A 64 29.12 9.06 -11.42
C THR A 64 29.95 10.34 -11.24
N GLY A 65 31.03 10.51 -12.01
CA GLY A 65 31.85 11.74 -11.98
C GLY A 65 31.51 12.75 -13.08
N ILE A 66 30.52 12.46 -13.94
CA ILE A 66 30.40 13.06 -15.27
C ILE A 66 29.00 13.56 -15.64
N SER A 67 27.96 13.29 -14.84
CA SER A 67 26.60 13.82 -15.08
C SER A 67 26.55 15.32 -15.31
N ASP A 68 27.48 16.05 -14.71
CA ASP A 68 27.55 17.52 -14.71
C ASP A 68 28.45 18.04 -15.86
N LEU A 69 29.29 17.16 -16.43
CA LEU A 69 30.23 17.45 -17.51
C LEU A 69 29.58 17.16 -18.86
N LYS A 70 29.07 18.20 -19.54
CA LYS A 70 28.41 18.11 -20.85
C LYS A 70 29.37 17.64 -21.96
N TRP A 71 29.51 16.33 -22.11
CA TRP A 71 30.47 15.65 -22.99
C TRP A 71 30.32 15.85 -24.51
N GLY A 72 29.30 16.56 -24.99
CA GLY A 72 29.08 16.76 -26.43
C GLY A 72 28.66 15.51 -27.22
N MET A 73 28.58 14.34 -26.56
CA MET A 73 28.27 13.05 -27.21
C MET A 73 26.88 12.95 -27.86
N THR A 74 26.00 13.94 -27.65
CA THR A 74 24.73 14.05 -28.38
C THR A 74 24.92 14.19 -29.89
N ASN A 75 26.10 14.63 -30.35
CA ASN A 75 26.50 14.66 -31.76
C ASN A 75 27.90 14.04 -31.94
N LEU A 76 28.08 12.77 -31.53
CA LEU A 76 29.30 12.02 -31.86
C LEU A 76 29.51 11.95 -33.38
N ASN A 77 30.69 12.40 -33.85
CA ASN A 77 31.13 12.14 -35.21
C ASN A 77 31.23 10.62 -35.41
N TRP A 78 30.79 10.09 -36.57
CA TRP A 78 30.79 8.66 -36.88
C TRP A 78 32.17 7.99 -36.68
N ILE A 79 33.27 8.72 -36.90
CA ILE A 79 34.65 8.25 -36.67
C ILE A 79 34.91 7.91 -35.18
N LEU A 80 34.22 8.60 -34.26
CA LEU A 80 34.32 8.37 -32.81
C LEU A 80 33.33 7.31 -32.32
N ASN A 81 32.28 7.01 -33.10
CA ASN A 81 31.22 6.10 -32.71
C ASN A 81 31.76 4.68 -32.42
N ASP A 82 32.72 4.21 -33.22
CA ASP A 82 33.31 2.87 -33.06
C ASP A 82 34.24 2.79 -31.84
N LEU A 83 35.04 3.83 -31.58
CA LEU A 83 35.88 3.94 -30.38
C LEU A 83 35.04 3.88 -29.10
N TYR A 84 33.91 4.60 -29.09
CA TYR A 84 33.03 4.66 -27.92
C TYR A 84 32.01 3.52 -27.86
N GLN A 85 31.83 2.67 -28.89
CA GLN A 85 30.84 1.58 -28.83
C GLN A 85 31.03 0.62 -27.64
N PRO A 86 32.25 0.19 -27.25
CA PRO A 86 32.42 -0.66 -26.06
C PRO A 86 31.95 0.02 -24.76
N VAL A 87 32.25 1.32 -24.62
CA VAL A 87 31.78 2.15 -23.50
C VAL A 87 30.27 2.27 -23.54
N LEU A 88 29.71 2.69 -24.68
CA LEU A 88 28.27 2.89 -24.87
C LEU A 88 27.48 1.58 -24.70
N TYR A 89 28.05 0.42 -25.05
CA TYR A 89 27.46 -0.89 -24.77
C TYR A 89 27.39 -1.18 -23.27
N ARG A 90 28.51 -1.03 -22.53
CA ARG A 90 28.53 -1.20 -21.06
C ARG A 90 27.60 -0.19 -20.36
N LEU A 91 27.59 1.06 -20.81
CA LEU A 91 26.66 2.08 -20.34
C LEU A 91 25.18 1.71 -20.60
N ARG A 92 24.85 1.16 -21.77
CA ARG A 92 23.49 0.63 -22.07
C ARG A 92 23.13 -0.52 -21.12
N LYS A 93 24.08 -1.41 -20.76
CA LYS A 93 23.86 -2.49 -19.77
C LYS A 93 23.60 -1.96 -18.37
N ILE A 94 24.41 -1.01 -17.91
CA ILE A 94 24.21 -0.31 -16.62
C ILE A 94 22.84 0.37 -16.60
N LYS A 95 22.47 1.07 -17.69
CA LYS A 95 21.14 1.70 -17.84
C LYS A 95 19.99 0.67 -17.89
N GLN A 96 20.18 -0.53 -18.45
CA GLN A 96 19.19 -1.61 -18.39
C GLN A 96 18.93 -2.08 -16.95
N PHE A 97 19.96 -2.22 -16.10
CA PHE A 97 19.74 -2.55 -14.68
C PHE A 97 18.97 -1.44 -13.94
N PHE A 98 19.20 -0.16 -14.27
CA PHE A 98 18.41 0.95 -13.74
C PHE A 98 16.97 0.97 -14.28
N LEU A 99 16.74 0.71 -15.58
CA LEU A 99 15.41 0.60 -16.18
C LEU A 99 14.58 -0.48 -15.47
N HIS A 100 15.15 -1.66 -15.26
CA HIS A 100 14.53 -2.73 -14.47
C HIS A 100 14.29 -2.29 -13.02
N TYR A 101 15.30 -1.74 -12.34
CA TYR A 101 15.16 -1.22 -10.98
C TYR A 101 14.00 -0.23 -10.83
N TYR A 102 13.91 0.78 -11.70
CA TYR A 102 12.86 1.79 -11.63
C TYR A 102 11.49 1.23 -12.03
N THR A 103 11.39 0.47 -13.13
CA THR A 103 10.14 -0.15 -13.55
C THR A 103 9.60 -1.02 -12.41
N GLU A 104 10.42 -1.92 -11.89
CA GLU A 104 9.93 -2.93 -10.96
C GLU A 104 9.76 -2.38 -9.54
N ASN A 105 10.69 -1.57 -9.00
CA ASN A 105 10.58 -1.07 -7.62
C ASN A 105 9.70 0.20 -7.48
N HIS A 106 9.42 0.93 -8.57
CA HIS A 106 8.50 2.08 -8.52
C HIS A 106 7.06 1.70 -8.89
N ILE A 107 6.88 0.78 -9.84
CA ILE A 107 5.56 0.40 -10.38
C ILE A 107 5.03 -0.86 -9.68
N PHE A 108 5.87 -1.86 -9.39
CA PHE A 108 5.47 -3.14 -8.78
C PHE A 108 6.07 -3.36 -7.38
N GLY A 109 6.75 -2.36 -6.82
CA GLY A 109 7.53 -2.48 -5.60
C GLY A 109 6.69 -2.54 -4.32
N ILE A 110 7.27 -3.15 -3.28
CA ILE A 110 6.71 -3.11 -1.92
C ILE A 110 6.67 -1.66 -1.44
N LYS A 111 5.44 -1.19 -1.17
CA LYS A 111 5.15 0.17 -0.68
C LYS A 111 5.78 0.37 0.70
N PRO A 112 6.34 1.56 1.00
CA PRO A 112 6.97 1.80 2.29
C PRO A 112 5.97 1.73 3.45
N ILE A 113 6.48 1.34 4.61
CA ILE A 113 5.77 1.34 5.89
C ILE A 113 5.73 2.77 6.45
N PHE A 114 6.81 3.53 6.33
CA PHE A 114 6.88 4.90 6.83
C PHE A 114 6.76 5.93 5.70
N ASP A 115 5.82 6.88 5.83
CA ASP A 115 5.61 7.98 4.87
C ASP A 115 6.84 8.90 4.71
N ASP A 116 7.77 8.88 5.67
CA ASP A 116 8.99 9.70 5.69
C ASP A 116 10.17 9.12 4.87
N SER A 117 9.94 8.04 4.09
CA SER A 117 11.02 7.34 3.38
C SER A 117 11.76 8.25 2.38
N HIS A 118 13.10 8.32 2.50
CA HIS A 118 13.91 9.25 1.71
C HIS A 118 14.06 8.82 0.23
N GLU A 119 13.11 9.22 -0.62
CA GLU A 119 13.26 9.16 -2.10
C GLU A 119 14.53 9.87 -2.61
N GLY A 120 15.04 10.84 -1.83
CA GLY A 120 16.22 11.66 -2.13
C GLY A 120 17.55 10.90 -2.30
N SER A 121 17.65 9.64 -1.87
CA SER A 121 18.83 8.81 -2.14
C SER A 121 18.88 8.32 -3.59
N ILE A 122 17.73 7.93 -4.14
CA ILE A 122 17.55 7.43 -5.51
C ILE A 122 17.58 8.60 -6.51
N MET A 123 17.00 9.75 -6.13
CA MET A 123 16.98 11.00 -6.91
C MET A 123 18.36 11.56 -7.29
N LYS A 124 19.46 11.06 -6.72
CA LYS A 124 20.83 11.46 -7.09
C LYS A 124 21.21 11.16 -8.55
N LEU A 125 20.43 10.32 -9.25
CA LEU A 125 20.58 10.00 -10.68
C LEU A 125 19.53 10.71 -11.55
N SER A 126 19.12 11.93 -11.18
CA SER A 126 18.04 12.71 -11.82
C SER A 126 18.17 12.87 -13.35
N SER A 127 19.40 12.95 -13.88
CA SER A 127 19.66 12.98 -15.32
C SER A 127 19.17 11.73 -16.07
N HIS A 128 19.21 10.56 -15.41
CA HIS A 128 18.81 9.28 -16.00
C HIS A 128 17.29 9.06 -15.95
N LEU A 129 16.57 9.69 -15.00
CA LEU A 129 15.11 9.68 -14.96
C LEU A 129 14.51 10.36 -16.20
N MET A 130 15.13 11.42 -16.70
CA MET A 130 14.66 12.09 -17.92
C MET A 130 14.79 11.24 -19.19
N GLU A 131 15.82 10.39 -19.29
CA GLU A 131 15.93 9.42 -20.38
C GLU A 131 14.90 8.28 -20.18
N LEU A 132 14.80 7.75 -18.96
CA LEU A 132 13.88 6.67 -18.59
C LEU A 132 12.42 7.00 -18.94
N GLU A 133 11.96 8.20 -18.61
CA GLU A 133 10.59 8.65 -18.90
C GLU A 133 10.30 8.79 -20.42
N THR A 134 11.32 8.73 -21.28
CA THR A 134 11.18 8.67 -22.75
C THR A 134 11.29 7.26 -23.34
N ASP A 135 11.55 6.24 -22.53
CA ASP A 135 11.61 4.85 -23.00
C ASP A 135 10.21 4.25 -23.23
N SER A 136 9.98 3.71 -24.44
CA SER A 136 8.68 3.18 -24.85
C SER A 136 8.21 1.93 -24.09
N ALA A 137 9.14 1.11 -23.58
CA ALA A 137 8.82 -0.05 -22.75
C ALA A 137 8.46 0.38 -21.33
N TYR A 138 9.19 1.34 -20.76
CA TYR A 138 8.84 1.98 -19.49
C TYR A 138 7.44 2.62 -19.57
N GLN A 139 7.18 3.46 -20.56
CA GLN A 139 5.86 4.09 -20.78
C GLN A 139 4.74 3.05 -20.93
N SER A 140 4.99 1.96 -21.65
CA SER A 140 4.00 0.88 -21.84
C SER A 140 3.70 0.10 -20.57
N ALA A 141 4.74 -0.29 -19.80
CA ALA A 141 4.57 -0.94 -18.50
C ALA A 141 3.85 -0.02 -17.48
N TYR A 142 4.12 1.28 -17.57
CA TYR A 142 3.53 2.30 -16.69
C TYR A 142 2.05 2.55 -17.00
N ARG A 143 1.70 2.67 -18.29
CA ARG A 143 0.31 2.71 -18.78
C ARG A 143 -0.48 1.47 -18.36
N LEU A 144 0.12 0.28 -18.51
CA LEU A 144 -0.47 -0.99 -18.07
C LEU A 144 -0.76 -1.00 -16.55
N HIS A 145 0.13 -0.42 -15.74
CA HIS A 145 -0.09 -0.27 -14.31
C HIS A 145 -1.20 0.73 -13.99
N PHE A 146 -1.30 1.88 -14.68
CA PHE A 146 -2.45 2.76 -14.52
C PHE A 146 -3.78 2.06 -14.86
N LYS A 147 -3.82 1.22 -15.91
CA LYS A 147 -5.00 0.37 -16.18
C LYS A 147 -5.30 -0.58 -15.01
N ARG A 148 -4.28 -1.28 -14.48
CA ARG A 148 -4.44 -2.13 -13.27
C ARG A 148 -4.94 -1.35 -12.05
N LEU A 149 -4.45 -0.14 -11.78
CA LEU A 149 -4.92 0.68 -10.65
C LEU A 149 -6.40 1.10 -10.80
N ILE A 150 -6.83 1.49 -12.00
CA ILE A 150 -8.23 1.90 -12.25
C ILE A 150 -9.17 0.68 -12.16
N LEU A 151 -8.82 -0.44 -12.80
CA LEU A 151 -9.64 -1.66 -12.84
C LEU A 151 -9.67 -2.40 -11.50
N SER A 152 -8.60 -2.32 -10.68
CA SER A 152 -8.61 -2.80 -9.29
C SER A 152 -9.40 -1.89 -8.33
N HIS A 153 -9.89 -0.74 -8.81
CA HIS A 153 -10.49 0.33 -8.02
C HIS A 153 -9.57 0.84 -6.90
N SER A 154 -8.27 0.92 -7.18
CA SER A 154 -7.26 1.39 -6.23
C SER A 154 -7.51 2.85 -5.81
N PRO A 155 -7.35 3.20 -4.52
CA PRO A 155 -7.58 4.55 -4.05
C PRO A 155 -6.62 5.57 -4.69
N LEU A 156 -7.11 6.77 -5.02
CA LEU A 156 -6.34 7.85 -5.67
C LEU A 156 -4.99 8.16 -5.00
N SER A 157 -4.87 7.91 -3.69
CA SER A 157 -3.61 8.12 -2.97
C SER A 157 -2.46 7.17 -3.40
N GLU A 158 -2.75 6.08 -4.10
CA GLU A 158 -1.71 5.18 -4.66
C GLU A 158 -1.25 5.62 -6.06
N PHE A 159 -1.95 6.56 -6.70
CA PHE A 159 -1.49 7.25 -7.92
C PHE A 159 -0.53 8.43 -7.59
N GLN A 160 -0.54 8.95 -6.36
CA GLN A 160 0.17 10.19 -5.99
C GLN A 160 1.71 10.13 -6.08
N SER A 161 2.32 8.95 -5.90
CA SER A 161 3.76 8.77 -6.20
C SER A 161 4.03 8.83 -7.69
N LEU A 162 3.14 8.25 -8.49
CA LEU A 162 3.23 8.15 -9.94
C LEU A 162 3.03 9.51 -10.62
N MET A 163 2.09 10.33 -10.14
CA MET A 163 1.84 11.68 -10.69
C MET A 163 2.99 12.69 -10.50
N LYS A 164 4.10 12.31 -9.84
CA LYS A 164 5.34 13.12 -9.75
C LYS A 164 6.12 13.19 -11.07
N HIS A 165 5.99 12.20 -11.96
CA HIS A 165 6.76 12.12 -13.21
C HIS A 165 6.20 13.01 -14.32
N ARG A 166 7.07 13.52 -15.20
CA ARG A 166 6.76 14.58 -16.17
C ARG A 166 5.70 14.15 -17.18
N TYR A 167 5.72 12.89 -17.61
CA TYR A 167 4.81 12.37 -18.63
C TYR A 167 3.58 11.65 -18.07
N SER A 168 3.45 11.47 -16.74
CA SER A 168 2.34 10.73 -16.12
C SER A 168 0.96 11.22 -16.54
N LYS A 169 0.77 12.53 -16.72
CA LYS A 169 -0.50 13.11 -17.20
C LYS A 169 -0.96 12.49 -18.53
N ILE A 170 -0.03 12.33 -19.48
CA ILE A 170 -0.32 11.81 -20.82
C ILE A 170 -0.53 10.30 -20.74
N ILE A 171 0.36 9.59 -20.03
CA ILE A 171 0.32 8.12 -19.90
C ILE A 171 -0.95 7.65 -19.15
N LEU A 172 -1.40 8.38 -18.13
CA LEU A 172 -2.68 8.16 -17.45
C LEU A 172 -3.88 8.48 -18.36
N THR A 173 -3.79 9.53 -19.17
CA THR A 173 -4.83 9.86 -20.15
C THR A 173 -4.96 8.73 -21.17
N GLU A 174 -3.86 8.24 -21.76
CA GLU A 174 -3.87 7.07 -22.65
C GLU A 174 -4.47 5.82 -21.98
N ALA A 175 -4.11 5.53 -20.72
CA ALA A 175 -4.67 4.39 -19.98
C ALA A 175 -6.20 4.48 -19.87
N ILE A 176 -6.74 5.68 -19.65
CA ILE A 176 -8.18 5.94 -19.62
C ILE A 176 -8.80 5.76 -21.02
N LEU A 177 -8.19 6.31 -22.07
CA LEU A 177 -8.68 6.15 -23.44
C LEU A 177 -8.74 4.68 -23.89
N GLU A 178 -7.76 3.87 -23.49
CA GLU A 178 -7.80 2.44 -23.74
C GLU A 178 -8.96 1.76 -23.01
N ILE A 179 -9.19 2.03 -21.71
CA ILE A 179 -10.33 1.44 -20.98
C ILE A 179 -11.67 1.88 -21.61
N ILE A 180 -11.80 3.13 -22.07
CA ILE A 180 -12.98 3.59 -22.83
C ILE A 180 -13.16 2.74 -24.09
N ASN A 181 -12.11 2.50 -24.88
CA ASN A 181 -12.19 1.64 -26.07
C ASN A 181 -12.61 0.20 -25.73
N ASP A 182 -11.96 -0.38 -24.72
CA ASP A 182 -12.13 -1.77 -24.30
C ASP A 182 -13.59 -2.01 -23.84
N LEU A 183 -14.14 -1.12 -23.00
CA LEU A 183 -15.55 -1.17 -22.58
C LEU A 183 -16.53 -0.88 -23.74
N ASN A 184 -16.27 0.14 -24.56
CA ASN A 184 -17.20 0.60 -25.60
C ASN A 184 -17.26 -0.33 -26.83
N SER A 185 -16.35 -1.29 -26.97
CA SER A 185 -16.33 -2.25 -28.08
C SER A 185 -16.73 -3.68 -27.70
N THR A 186 -16.93 -3.94 -26.40
CA THR A 186 -17.32 -5.26 -25.89
C THR A 186 -18.77 -5.61 -26.23
N ARG A 187 -19.02 -6.90 -26.50
CA ARG A 187 -20.35 -7.48 -26.82
C ARG A 187 -20.78 -8.63 -25.90
N GLU A 188 -19.95 -8.93 -24.91
CA GLU A 188 -20.12 -10.03 -23.94
C GLU A 188 -20.33 -9.47 -22.52
N ALA A 189 -20.90 -8.27 -22.43
CA ALA A 189 -21.05 -7.51 -21.21
C ALA A 189 -22.52 -7.18 -20.96
N THR A 190 -22.98 -7.47 -19.75
CA THR A 190 -24.31 -7.06 -19.31
C THR A 190 -24.38 -5.55 -19.05
N HIS A 191 -25.59 -5.03 -19.04
CA HIS A 191 -25.93 -3.67 -18.64
C HIS A 191 -25.35 -3.27 -17.28
N ASP A 192 -25.40 -4.16 -16.27
CA ASP A 192 -24.81 -3.90 -14.95
C ASP A 192 -23.28 -3.75 -15.03
N GLN A 193 -22.60 -4.59 -15.81
CA GLN A 193 -21.15 -4.55 -15.97
C GLN A 193 -20.68 -3.29 -16.72
N LEU A 194 -21.33 -2.91 -17.84
CA LEU A 194 -20.96 -1.68 -18.54
C LEU A 194 -21.28 -0.43 -17.71
N LEU A 195 -22.45 -0.39 -17.06
CA LEU A 195 -22.82 0.73 -16.18
C LEU A 195 -21.83 0.89 -15.01
N PHE A 196 -21.52 -0.19 -14.29
CA PHE A 196 -20.57 -0.13 -13.19
C PHE A 196 -19.16 0.23 -13.66
N GLY A 197 -18.68 -0.38 -14.75
CA GLY A 197 -17.37 -0.10 -15.35
C GLY A 197 -17.20 1.35 -15.79
N PHE A 198 -18.16 1.88 -16.56
CA PHE A 198 -18.13 3.29 -16.99
C PHE A 198 -18.29 4.24 -15.81
N SER A 199 -19.24 4.03 -14.89
CA SER A 199 -19.41 4.93 -13.74
C SER A 199 -18.17 4.94 -12.81
N LYS A 200 -17.54 3.79 -12.57
CA LYS A 200 -16.25 3.74 -11.84
C LYS A 200 -15.16 4.50 -12.58
N LEU A 201 -15.02 4.33 -13.90
CA LEU A 201 -14.03 5.05 -14.71
C LEU A 201 -14.27 6.57 -14.70
N PHE A 202 -15.51 7.01 -14.87
CA PHE A 202 -15.83 8.43 -14.90
C PHE A 202 -15.72 9.11 -13.52
N LEU A 203 -15.89 8.39 -12.40
CA LEU A 203 -15.51 8.88 -11.06
C LEU A 203 -14.00 9.18 -10.95
N TYR A 204 -13.14 8.40 -11.61
CA TYR A 204 -11.70 8.72 -11.69
C TYR A 204 -11.46 9.94 -12.58
N ILE A 205 -12.12 10.02 -13.74
CA ILE A 205 -12.02 11.18 -14.65
C ILE A 205 -12.42 12.47 -13.91
N GLU A 206 -13.51 12.47 -13.12
CA GLU A 206 -13.97 13.62 -12.32
C GLU A 206 -12.88 14.15 -11.39
N GLU A 207 -12.30 13.28 -10.54
CA GLU A 207 -11.29 13.67 -9.56
C GLU A 207 -9.93 14.00 -10.19
N PHE A 208 -9.46 13.22 -11.18
CA PHE A 208 -8.23 13.57 -11.92
C PHE A 208 -8.38 14.91 -12.64
N THR A 209 -9.58 15.24 -13.15
CA THR A 209 -9.86 16.54 -13.79
C THR A 209 -9.80 17.68 -12.78
N ARG A 210 -10.40 17.53 -11.58
CA ARG A 210 -10.28 18.51 -10.48
C ARG A 210 -8.81 18.77 -10.09
N ARG A 211 -7.98 17.71 -10.11
CA ARG A 211 -6.55 17.77 -9.77
C ARG A 211 -5.64 18.19 -10.92
N LYS A 212 -6.17 18.28 -12.15
CA LYS A 212 -5.44 18.53 -13.41
C LYS A 212 -4.42 17.44 -13.76
N GLU A 213 -4.67 16.22 -13.27
CA GLU A 213 -3.82 15.03 -13.41
C GLU A 213 -4.01 14.30 -14.77
N ILE A 214 -5.01 14.68 -15.58
CA ILE A 214 -5.30 14.15 -16.93
C ILE A 214 -5.50 15.28 -17.95
N ASP A 215 -5.42 14.96 -19.24
CA ASP A 215 -5.70 15.91 -20.32
C ASP A 215 -7.14 15.77 -20.84
N GLY A 216 -8.02 16.64 -20.34
CA GLY A 216 -9.44 16.58 -20.66
C GLY A 216 -9.78 16.89 -22.12
N GLN A 217 -8.97 17.68 -22.83
CA GLN A 217 -9.22 17.97 -24.23
C GLN A 217 -9.10 16.71 -25.09
N ILE A 218 -8.05 15.92 -24.88
CA ILE A 218 -7.83 14.67 -25.59
C ILE A 218 -8.97 13.67 -25.31
N ILE A 219 -9.51 13.64 -24.08
CA ILE A 219 -10.65 12.79 -23.72
C ILE A 219 -11.93 13.24 -24.45
N CYS A 220 -12.22 14.55 -24.49
CA CYS A 220 -13.37 15.08 -25.20
C CYS A 220 -13.31 14.82 -26.71
N GLU A 221 -12.16 15.12 -27.35
CA GLU A 221 -11.92 14.84 -28.77
C GLU A 221 -12.03 13.34 -29.08
N HIS A 222 -11.51 12.48 -28.20
CA HIS A 222 -11.60 11.02 -28.35
C HIS A 222 -13.03 10.49 -28.23
N LEU A 223 -13.86 11.06 -27.35
CA LEU A 223 -15.28 10.69 -27.22
C LEU A 223 -16.10 11.16 -28.42
N GLN A 224 -15.89 12.40 -28.87
CA GLN A 224 -16.63 13.02 -29.99
C GLN A 224 -16.24 12.45 -31.37
N SER A 225 -15.05 11.86 -31.51
CA SER A 225 -14.59 11.20 -32.74
C SER A 225 -14.98 9.72 -32.87
N ARG A 226 -15.76 9.18 -31.92
CA ARG A 226 -16.25 7.79 -31.98
C ARG A 226 -17.34 7.62 -33.05
N PRO A 227 -17.36 6.49 -33.78
CA PRO A 227 -18.48 6.16 -34.67
C PRO A 227 -19.78 5.85 -33.89
N PHE A 228 -19.65 5.42 -32.62
CA PHE A 228 -20.74 5.27 -31.67
C PHE A 228 -20.19 5.22 -30.23
N LEU A 229 -21.03 5.60 -29.27
CA LEU A 229 -20.81 5.43 -27.83
C LEU A 229 -21.87 4.49 -27.24
N SER A 230 -21.47 3.74 -26.21
CA SER A 230 -22.40 2.98 -25.38
C SER A 230 -23.34 3.94 -24.61
N PRO A 231 -24.64 3.63 -24.51
CA PRO A 231 -25.59 4.38 -23.66
C PRO A 231 -25.07 4.58 -22.23
N PHE A 232 -24.36 3.59 -21.68
CA PHE A 232 -23.83 3.59 -20.32
C PHE A 232 -22.56 4.46 -20.17
N CYS A 233 -21.80 4.65 -21.24
CA CYS A 233 -20.71 5.63 -21.29
C CYS A 233 -21.26 7.07 -21.16
N LEU A 234 -22.35 7.36 -21.88
CA LEU A 234 -23.03 8.65 -21.83
C LEU A 234 -23.79 8.87 -20.52
N LEU A 235 -24.35 7.81 -19.91
CA LEU A 235 -24.93 7.89 -18.57
C LEU A 235 -23.86 8.19 -17.50
N ALA A 236 -22.70 7.55 -17.58
CA ALA A 236 -21.57 7.83 -16.68
C ALA A 236 -21.02 9.27 -16.83
N LEU A 237 -21.02 9.80 -18.05
CA LEU A 237 -20.72 11.21 -18.35
C LEU A 237 -21.71 12.14 -17.62
N VAL A 238 -23.01 11.91 -17.76
CA VAL A 238 -24.08 12.66 -17.06
C VAL A 238 -23.97 12.55 -15.53
N ASN A 239 -23.59 11.38 -15.01
CA ASN A 239 -23.46 11.12 -13.58
C ASN A 239 -22.27 11.81 -12.91
N HIS A 240 -21.14 11.97 -13.62
CA HIS A 240 -19.85 12.28 -12.97
C HIS A 240 -19.10 13.46 -13.60
N ILE A 241 -19.56 14.00 -14.73
CA ILE A 241 -19.07 15.28 -15.26
C ILE A 241 -20.08 16.38 -14.92
N PRO A 242 -19.98 17.04 -13.74
CA PRO A 242 -20.88 18.15 -13.41
C PRO A 242 -20.59 19.38 -14.28
N GLN A 243 -21.64 20.18 -14.52
CA GLN A 243 -21.61 21.38 -15.38
C GLN A 243 -20.57 22.45 -14.97
N ASN A 244 -20.05 22.40 -13.73
CA ASN A 244 -19.04 23.32 -13.21
C ASN A 244 -17.59 22.87 -13.42
N ILE A 245 -17.34 21.72 -14.07
CA ILE A 245 -16.01 21.23 -14.44
C ILE A 245 -15.76 21.51 -15.93
N TYR A 246 -14.52 21.91 -16.27
CA TYR A 246 -14.19 22.38 -17.63
C TYR A 246 -14.48 21.38 -18.76
N LEU A 247 -14.49 20.07 -18.46
CA LEU A 247 -14.90 19.01 -19.39
C LEU A 247 -16.31 19.24 -19.95
N PHE A 248 -17.27 19.73 -19.16
CA PHE A 248 -18.63 20.01 -19.65
C PHE A 248 -18.62 21.00 -20.82
N ASN A 249 -17.83 22.06 -20.71
CA ASN A 249 -17.69 23.10 -21.74
C ASN A 249 -16.96 22.60 -23.01
N LEU A 250 -16.28 21.46 -22.94
CA LEU A 250 -15.66 20.79 -24.09
C LEU A 250 -16.57 19.70 -24.69
N LEU A 251 -17.53 19.20 -23.91
CA LEU A 251 -18.46 18.15 -24.32
C LEU A 251 -19.77 18.69 -24.92
N ILE A 252 -20.22 19.87 -24.52
CA ILE A 252 -21.48 20.45 -25.00
C ILE A 252 -21.47 20.70 -26.52
N PRO A 253 -22.44 20.17 -27.29
CA PRO A 253 -22.52 20.41 -28.74
C PRO A 253 -22.64 21.90 -29.06
N TYR A 254 -21.79 22.40 -29.96
CA TYR A 254 -21.63 23.84 -30.21
C TYR A 254 -22.93 24.53 -30.66
N GLN A 255 -23.79 23.80 -31.39
CA GLN A 255 -25.11 24.22 -31.86
C GLN A 255 -26.01 24.65 -30.69
N LEU A 256 -26.02 23.88 -29.58
CA LEU A 256 -26.81 24.19 -28.38
C LEU A 256 -26.34 25.45 -27.65
N THR A 257 -25.14 25.96 -27.95
CA THR A 257 -24.59 27.18 -27.33
C THR A 257 -24.90 28.46 -28.13
N ARG A 258 -25.47 28.33 -29.33
CA ARG A 258 -25.81 29.44 -30.24
C ARG A 258 -27.31 29.68 -30.38
N GLU A 259 -28.08 28.60 -30.36
CA GLU A 259 -29.52 28.61 -30.61
C GLU A 259 -30.24 28.03 -29.38
N SER A 260 -31.53 28.37 -29.21
CA SER A 260 -32.39 27.80 -28.18
C SER A 260 -33.40 26.82 -28.82
N PRO A 261 -32.97 25.61 -29.24
CA PRO A 261 -33.82 24.65 -29.93
C PRO A 261 -34.95 24.13 -29.04
N SER A 262 -35.99 23.59 -29.67
CA SER A 262 -36.99 22.76 -28.96
C SER A 262 -36.37 21.48 -28.43
N SER A 263 -37.04 20.82 -27.47
CA SER A 263 -36.55 19.56 -26.88
C SER A 263 -36.35 18.42 -27.89
N GLN A 264 -37.00 18.48 -29.07
CA GLN A 264 -36.86 17.49 -30.12
C GLN A 264 -35.64 17.79 -31.01
N GLU A 265 -35.51 19.03 -31.50
CA GLU A 265 -34.32 19.50 -32.23
C GLU A 265 -33.04 19.36 -31.39
N ALA A 266 -33.13 19.63 -30.09
CA ALA A 266 -32.04 19.40 -29.13
C ALA A 266 -31.62 17.92 -29.06
N ALA A 267 -32.59 16.99 -29.01
CA ALA A 267 -32.32 15.56 -29.00
C ALA A 267 -31.67 15.10 -30.30
N GLU A 268 -32.11 15.60 -31.45
CA GLU A 268 -31.48 15.32 -32.75
C GLU A 268 -30.04 15.86 -32.82
N ILE A 269 -29.79 17.11 -32.41
CA ILE A 269 -28.43 17.68 -32.33
C ILE A 269 -27.52 16.81 -31.44
N ILE A 270 -28.01 16.40 -30.27
CA ILE A 270 -27.26 15.57 -29.32
C ILE A 270 -26.97 14.18 -29.89
N CYS A 271 -27.95 13.51 -30.51
CA CYS A 271 -27.76 12.16 -31.05
C CYS A 271 -26.87 12.14 -32.31
N ASN A 272 -26.81 13.27 -33.06
CA ASN A 272 -25.86 13.43 -34.16
C ASN A 272 -24.43 13.73 -33.65
N HIS A 273 -24.28 14.44 -32.52
CA HIS A 273 -22.98 14.75 -31.92
C HIS A 273 -22.42 13.59 -31.06
N PHE A 274 -23.30 12.76 -30.50
CA PHE A 274 -22.99 11.54 -29.76
C PHE A 274 -23.84 10.37 -30.29
N PRO A 275 -23.44 9.73 -31.41
CA PRO A 275 -24.15 8.58 -31.94
C PRO A 275 -24.16 7.44 -30.91
N MET A 276 -25.32 6.86 -30.63
CA MET A 276 -25.48 5.80 -29.64
C MET A 276 -25.65 4.42 -30.29
N ALA A 277 -24.97 3.42 -29.76
CA ALA A 277 -25.25 2.02 -30.08
C ALA A 277 -25.12 1.17 -28.82
N ASP A 278 -26.18 0.40 -28.54
CA ASP A 278 -26.16 -0.63 -27.52
C ASP A 278 -25.60 -1.93 -28.11
N LEU A 279 -24.80 -2.64 -27.32
CA LEU A 279 -24.06 -3.86 -27.70
C LEU A 279 -24.10 -4.93 -26.60
N CYS A 280 -24.87 -4.73 -25.52
CA CYS A 280 -24.96 -5.68 -24.42
C CYS A 280 -25.61 -7.03 -24.82
N ASP A 281 -25.37 -8.05 -24.01
CA ASP A 281 -25.92 -9.41 -24.21
C ASP A 281 -27.29 -9.64 -23.55
N ASP A 282 -27.74 -8.72 -22.69
CA ASP A 282 -28.99 -8.79 -21.93
C ASP A 282 -29.99 -7.64 -22.30
N ASN A 283 -31.07 -7.46 -21.52
CA ASN A 283 -32.10 -6.44 -21.73
C ASN A 283 -32.58 -5.75 -20.41
N GLU A 284 -31.92 -5.98 -19.27
CA GLU A 284 -32.31 -5.55 -17.92
C GLU A 284 -32.48 -4.03 -17.77
N LEU A 285 -31.67 -3.21 -18.46
CA LEU A 285 -31.76 -1.74 -18.40
C LEU A 285 -32.27 -1.11 -19.72
N SER A 286 -33.00 -1.87 -20.55
CA SER A 286 -33.44 -1.42 -21.87
C SER A 286 -34.39 -0.20 -21.88
N GLU A 287 -35.12 0.09 -20.80
CA GLU A 287 -35.88 1.34 -20.65
C GLU A 287 -34.96 2.55 -20.35
N VAL A 288 -33.85 2.34 -19.65
CA VAL A 288 -32.83 3.37 -19.42
C VAL A 288 -32.17 3.74 -20.75
N VAL A 289 -31.83 2.74 -21.58
CA VAL A 289 -31.28 2.94 -22.94
C VAL A 289 -32.22 3.79 -23.80
N LYS A 290 -33.53 3.48 -23.81
CA LYS A 290 -34.56 4.27 -24.52
C LYS A 290 -34.67 5.71 -24.01
N ALA A 291 -34.45 5.94 -22.72
CA ALA A 291 -34.53 7.26 -22.11
C ALA A 291 -33.29 8.16 -22.34
N MET A 292 -32.15 7.59 -22.77
CA MET A 292 -30.88 8.32 -22.87
C MET A 292 -30.92 9.64 -23.69
N PRO A 293 -31.63 9.75 -24.83
CA PRO A 293 -31.76 11.03 -25.54
C PRO A 293 -32.35 12.16 -24.66
N GLN A 294 -33.39 11.86 -23.88
CA GLN A 294 -34.02 12.86 -23.00
C GLN A 294 -33.16 13.15 -21.76
N ILE A 295 -32.45 12.14 -21.23
CA ILE A 295 -31.48 12.31 -20.14
C ILE A 295 -30.37 13.29 -20.56
N LEU A 296 -29.86 13.17 -21.79
CA LEU A 296 -28.83 14.06 -22.32
C LEU A 296 -29.37 15.48 -22.61
N VAL A 297 -30.61 15.62 -23.12
CA VAL A 297 -31.28 16.92 -23.27
C VAL A 297 -31.39 17.63 -21.91
N ASN A 298 -31.88 16.95 -20.88
CA ASN A 298 -32.00 17.51 -19.53
C ASN A 298 -30.64 17.88 -18.93
N TYR A 299 -29.57 17.14 -19.24
CA TYR A 299 -28.21 17.41 -18.77
C TYR A 299 -27.56 18.64 -19.42
N PHE A 300 -27.74 18.83 -20.74
CA PHE A 300 -27.16 19.98 -21.46
C PHE A 300 -28.00 21.25 -21.38
N LEU A 301 -29.34 21.15 -21.36
CA LEU A 301 -30.26 22.30 -21.39
C LEU A 301 -30.95 22.61 -20.05
N SER A 302 -30.72 21.81 -19.01
CA SER A 302 -31.46 21.81 -17.72
C SER A 302 -32.90 21.23 -17.85
N PRO A 303 -33.48 20.67 -16.77
CA PRO A 303 -34.75 19.95 -16.86
C PRO A 303 -35.94 20.88 -17.12
N SER A 304 -36.79 20.48 -18.07
CA SER A 304 -37.99 21.19 -18.52
C SER A 304 -39.31 20.67 -17.94
N MET A 305 -39.27 19.52 -17.24
CA MET A 305 -40.45 18.79 -16.78
C MET A 305 -40.84 19.13 -15.33
N PRO A 306 -42.15 19.19 -15.00
CA PRO A 306 -42.61 19.38 -13.61
C PRO A 306 -42.30 18.15 -12.74
N THR A 307 -42.35 18.35 -11.42
CA THR A 307 -42.12 17.31 -10.41
C THR A 307 -43.31 16.35 -10.28
N GLU A 308 -43.24 15.21 -10.96
CA GLU A 308 -44.03 14.03 -10.58
C GLU A 308 -43.50 13.39 -9.28
N ASP A 309 -44.31 12.52 -8.66
CA ASP A 309 -44.04 11.98 -7.33
C ASP A 309 -42.93 10.91 -7.32
N PHE A 310 -41.69 11.40 -7.23
CA PHE A 310 -40.46 10.61 -7.22
C PHE A 310 -40.49 9.44 -6.23
N GLY A 311 -41.20 9.58 -5.10
CA GLY A 311 -41.24 8.59 -4.02
C GLY A 311 -42.04 7.32 -4.34
N ASN A 312 -42.64 7.20 -5.53
CA ASN A 312 -43.58 6.14 -5.89
C ASN A 312 -43.02 5.22 -7.01
N CYS A 313 -41.87 4.60 -6.75
CA CYS A 313 -41.08 3.88 -7.77
C CYS A 313 -40.68 2.45 -7.34
N ASP A 314 -41.45 1.46 -7.81
CA ASP A 314 -41.31 0.05 -7.44
C ASP A 314 -40.14 -0.68 -8.13
N ASP A 315 -39.65 -0.15 -9.25
CA ASP A 315 -38.66 -0.78 -10.13
C ASP A 315 -37.34 0.03 -10.21
N ASP A 316 -36.24 -0.65 -10.54
CA ASP A 316 -34.90 -0.07 -10.66
C ASP A 316 -34.69 0.71 -11.95
N GLN A 317 -35.21 0.26 -13.12
CA GLN A 317 -35.07 1.03 -14.36
C GLN A 317 -35.80 2.37 -14.24
N LYS A 318 -37.05 2.35 -13.75
CA LYS A 318 -37.82 3.56 -13.47
C LYS A 318 -37.12 4.48 -12.46
N PHE A 319 -36.47 3.93 -11.42
CA PHE A 319 -35.71 4.73 -10.46
C PHE A 319 -34.55 5.46 -11.14
N ILE A 320 -33.79 4.76 -11.98
CA ILE A 320 -32.66 5.33 -12.73
C ILE A 320 -33.14 6.43 -13.68
N VAL A 321 -34.18 6.18 -14.46
CA VAL A 321 -34.76 7.18 -15.38
C VAL A 321 -35.27 8.40 -14.60
N ASN A 322 -35.99 8.19 -13.49
CA ASN A 322 -36.53 9.28 -12.68
C ASN A 322 -35.45 10.14 -12.02
N LEU A 323 -34.32 9.53 -11.61
CA LEU A 323 -33.16 10.24 -11.04
C LEU A 323 -32.59 11.30 -12.01
N HIS A 324 -32.77 11.11 -13.32
CA HIS A 324 -32.27 12.01 -14.36
C HIS A 324 -33.34 12.89 -14.99
N ILE A 325 -34.56 12.37 -15.19
CA ILE A 325 -35.64 13.13 -15.84
C ILE A 325 -36.37 14.08 -14.89
N PHE A 326 -36.57 13.71 -13.62
CA PHE A 326 -37.40 14.49 -12.68
C PHE A 326 -36.59 15.12 -11.53
N GLY A 327 -37.18 16.10 -10.85
CA GLY A 327 -36.62 16.82 -9.70
C GLY A 327 -35.73 18.00 -10.09
N ALA A 328 -36.12 19.21 -9.69
CA ALA A 328 -35.43 20.45 -10.06
C ALA A 328 -34.17 20.71 -9.22
N SER A 329 -34.09 20.16 -8.01
CA SER A 329 -32.97 20.34 -7.08
C SER A 329 -32.34 19.03 -6.61
N ILE A 330 -31.05 19.10 -6.29
CA ILE A 330 -30.30 17.99 -5.68
C ILE A 330 -30.91 17.56 -4.33
N TYR A 331 -31.55 18.49 -3.60
CA TYR A 331 -32.19 18.21 -2.32
C TYR A 331 -33.45 17.34 -2.45
N GLU A 332 -34.30 17.60 -3.45
CA GLU A 332 -35.47 16.77 -3.75
C GLU A 332 -35.05 15.34 -4.14
N LYS A 333 -34.03 15.21 -4.99
CA LYS A 333 -33.47 13.91 -5.38
C LYS A 333 -32.90 13.16 -4.16
N MET A 334 -32.14 13.84 -3.31
CA MET A 334 -31.64 13.27 -2.05
C MET A 334 -32.78 12.78 -1.15
N LYS A 335 -33.84 13.58 -0.98
CA LYS A 335 -35.02 13.21 -0.17
C LYS A 335 -35.71 11.95 -0.74
N GLY A 336 -36.01 11.95 -2.04
CA GLY A 336 -36.67 10.82 -2.70
C GLY A 336 -35.87 9.52 -2.65
N ILE A 337 -34.54 9.60 -2.77
CA ILE A 337 -33.64 8.44 -2.60
C ILE A 337 -33.74 7.88 -1.17
N MET A 338 -33.79 8.73 -0.15
CA MET A 338 -33.91 8.28 1.24
C MET A 338 -35.30 7.67 1.55
N GLU A 339 -36.37 8.23 0.98
CA GLU A 339 -37.73 7.67 1.10
C GLU A 339 -37.86 6.32 0.39
N ILE A 340 -37.21 6.13 -0.76
CA ILE A 340 -37.15 4.83 -1.45
C ILE A 340 -36.29 3.83 -0.68
N ALA A 341 -35.15 4.24 -0.13
CA ALA A 341 -34.28 3.38 0.69
C ALA A 341 -34.94 2.89 1.99
N GLN A 342 -35.96 3.62 2.50
CA GLN A 342 -36.83 3.18 3.59
C GLN A 342 -37.87 2.15 3.14
N LYS A 343 -38.44 2.30 1.94
CA LYS A 343 -39.49 1.42 1.40
C LYS A 343 -38.96 0.11 0.81
N ARG A 344 -37.80 0.14 0.12
CA ARG A 344 -37.21 -1.01 -0.56
C ARG A 344 -35.68 -0.97 -0.56
N LEU A 345 -35.06 -2.13 -0.71
CA LEU A 345 -33.63 -2.22 -0.98
C LEU A 345 -33.32 -1.62 -2.36
N ILE A 346 -32.43 -0.62 -2.40
CA ILE A 346 -31.85 -0.08 -3.63
C ILE A 346 -30.68 -0.99 -4.03
N ARG A 347 -30.71 -1.58 -5.23
CA ARG A 347 -29.63 -2.44 -5.74
C ARG A 347 -28.36 -1.64 -6.08
N PRO A 348 -27.16 -2.25 -6.03
CA PRO A 348 -25.91 -1.54 -6.35
C PRO A 348 -25.87 -0.93 -7.77
N VAL A 349 -26.58 -1.50 -8.73
CA VAL A 349 -26.76 -0.95 -10.09
C VAL A 349 -27.34 0.47 -10.08
N CYS A 350 -28.32 0.73 -9.21
CA CYS A 350 -28.94 2.05 -9.04
C CYS A 350 -28.00 3.07 -8.38
N ILE A 351 -27.04 2.59 -7.57
CA ILE A 351 -25.96 3.41 -7.00
C ILE A 351 -24.92 3.73 -8.09
N ALA A 352 -24.62 2.78 -8.98
CA ALA A 352 -23.75 3.02 -10.14
C ALA A 352 -24.36 4.01 -11.15
N ALA A 353 -25.69 4.04 -11.28
CA ALA A 353 -26.42 5.01 -12.11
C ALA A 353 -26.67 6.37 -11.45
N SER A 354 -26.17 6.61 -10.23
CA SER A 354 -26.41 7.85 -9.47
C SER A 354 -25.28 8.86 -9.62
N ASN A 355 -25.64 10.15 -9.67
CA ASN A 355 -24.68 11.25 -9.80
C ASN A 355 -23.75 11.37 -8.56
N SER A 356 -22.46 11.63 -8.76
CA SER A 356 -21.43 11.64 -7.70
C SER A 356 -21.65 12.71 -6.63
N GLN A 357 -22.21 13.86 -7.00
CA GLN A 357 -22.58 14.91 -6.05
C GLN A 357 -23.73 14.46 -5.15
N ILE A 358 -24.76 13.83 -5.73
CA ILE A 358 -25.90 13.27 -4.97
C ILE A 358 -25.38 12.22 -3.98
N LEU A 359 -24.58 11.26 -4.44
CA LEU A 359 -24.00 10.22 -3.59
C LEU A 359 -23.15 10.81 -2.45
N THR A 360 -22.30 11.80 -2.74
CA THR A 360 -21.44 12.46 -1.73
C THR A 360 -22.27 13.27 -0.72
N ILE A 361 -23.38 13.90 -1.16
CA ILE A 361 -24.32 14.62 -0.29
C ILE A 361 -25.11 13.65 0.59
N VAL A 362 -25.59 12.52 0.06
CA VAL A 362 -26.23 11.46 0.84
C VAL A 362 -25.27 10.92 1.91
N ALA A 363 -24.00 10.63 1.56
CA ALA A 363 -22.98 10.20 2.52
C ALA A 363 -22.78 11.21 3.66
N GLY A 364 -22.61 12.50 3.32
CA GLY A 364 -22.43 13.57 4.29
C GLY A 364 -23.69 13.88 5.12
N SER A 365 -24.88 13.62 4.57
CA SER A 365 -26.17 13.77 5.26
C SER A 365 -26.33 12.69 6.33
N VAL A 366 -26.13 11.41 5.97
CA VAL A 366 -26.19 10.27 6.90
C VAL A 366 -25.24 10.42 8.09
N LEU A 367 -24.01 10.93 7.86
CA LEU A 367 -23.08 11.24 8.95
C LEU A 367 -23.62 12.32 9.90
N LYS A 368 -24.11 13.44 9.34
CA LYS A 368 -24.64 14.56 10.13
C LYS A 368 -25.89 14.18 10.92
N THR A 369 -26.69 13.23 10.42
CA THR A 369 -27.92 12.77 11.06
C THR A 369 -27.75 11.50 11.89
N ILE A 370 -26.55 10.91 12.03
CA ILE A 370 -26.39 9.58 12.67
C ILE A 370 -26.96 9.50 14.10
N VAL A 371 -26.86 10.58 14.90
CA VAL A 371 -27.46 10.62 16.25
C VAL A 371 -28.99 10.75 16.18
N ALA A 372 -29.51 11.67 15.35
CA ALA A 372 -30.95 11.90 15.21
C ALA A 372 -31.68 10.71 14.55
N GLY A 373 -31.09 10.12 13.51
CA GLY A 373 -31.59 8.92 12.85
C GLY A 373 -31.55 7.70 13.76
N TYR A 374 -30.54 7.57 14.62
CA TYR A 374 -30.53 6.53 15.66
C TYR A 374 -31.70 6.71 16.64
N GLN A 375 -31.95 7.94 17.12
CA GLN A 375 -33.08 8.26 17.99
C GLN A 375 -34.44 8.01 17.30
N GLN A 376 -34.52 8.22 15.98
CA GLN A 376 -35.71 7.98 15.14
C GLN A 376 -35.81 6.54 14.59
N LYS A 377 -34.92 5.63 15.01
CA LYS A 377 -34.80 4.23 14.55
C LYS A 377 -34.67 4.05 13.02
N MET A 378 -34.03 5.00 12.33
CA MET A 378 -33.87 5.01 10.87
C MET A 378 -32.83 4.03 10.32
N PHE A 379 -31.93 3.46 11.15
CA PHE A 379 -30.81 2.64 10.65
C PHE A 379 -31.13 1.14 10.54
N GLU A 380 -32.15 0.84 9.72
CA GLU A 380 -32.51 -0.53 9.36
C GLU A 380 -31.45 -1.21 8.47
N PRO A 381 -31.37 -2.56 8.45
CA PRO A 381 -30.41 -3.30 7.64
C PRO A 381 -30.45 -3.01 6.13
N MET A 382 -31.60 -2.60 5.58
CA MET A 382 -31.71 -2.19 4.16
C MET A 382 -30.96 -0.88 3.88
N ILE A 383 -31.17 0.12 4.73
CA ILE A 383 -30.50 1.43 4.65
C ILE A 383 -29.00 1.28 4.90
N MET A 384 -28.60 0.41 5.84
CA MET A 384 -27.17 0.12 6.07
C MET A 384 -26.52 -0.62 4.91
N LYS A 385 -27.23 -1.52 4.19
CA LYS A 385 -26.75 -2.13 2.95
C LYS A 385 -26.59 -1.11 1.81
N PHE A 386 -27.57 -0.24 1.61
CA PHE A 386 -27.50 0.88 0.65
C PHE A 386 -26.31 1.79 0.96
N PHE A 387 -26.15 2.22 2.21
CA PHE A 387 -25.04 3.06 2.65
C PHE A 387 -23.68 2.36 2.49
N GLN A 388 -23.59 1.06 2.78
CA GLN A 388 -22.36 0.28 2.57
C GLN A 388 -21.93 0.29 1.09
N ALA A 389 -22.86 0.04 0.17
CA ALA A 389 -22.58 0.06 -1.27
C ALA A 389 -22.26 1.47 -1.78
N LEU A 390 -22.96 2.50 -1.28
CA LEU A 390 -22.70 3.91 -1.59
C LEU A 390 -21.28 4.36 -1.18
N ILE A 391 -20.83 4.02 0.03
CA ILE A 391 -19.46 4.30 0.46
C ILE A 391 -18.46 3.50 -0.38
N SER A 392 -18.74 2.22 -0.69
CA SER A 392 -17.90 1.39 -1.57
C SER A 392 -17.78 1.93 -3.01
N MET A 393 -18.82 2.58 -3.53
CA MET A 393 -18.76 3.27 -4.81
C MET A 393 -17.81 4.47 -4.76
N LEU A 394 -17.95 5.32 -3.74
CA LEU A 394 -17.24 6.61 -3.62
C LEU A 394 -15.80 6.51 -3.09
N LEU A 395 -15.49 5.55 -2.21
CA LEU A 395 -14.26 5.59 -1.40
C LEU A 395 -12.95 5.66 -2.20
N PRO A 396 -12.77 4.97 -3.35
CA PRO A 396 -11.52 5.06 -4.11
C PRO A 396 -11.17 6.47 -4.61
N THR A 397 -12.18 7.29 -4.91
CA THR A 397 -12.00 8.62 -5.51
C THR A 397 -12.28 9.75 -4.53
N HIS A 398 -13.44 9.72 -3.87
CA HIS A 398 -13.91 10.81 -3.01
C HIS A 398 -13.41 10.71 -1.55
N PHE A 399 -12.47 9.80 -1.23
CA PHE A 399 -11.92 9.58 0.12
C PHE A 399 -11.68 10.87 0.91
N GLY A 400 -10.86 11.78 0.38
CA GLY A 400 -10.43 13.01 1.08
C GLY A 400 -11.55 14.03 1.29
N GLN A 401 -12.67 13.88 0.59
CA GLN A 401 -13.89 14.66 0.80
C GLN A 401 -14.83 14.01 1.83
N ILE A 402 -14.68 12.73 2.10
CA ILE A 402 -15.60 11.92 2.90
C ILE A 402 -14.96 11.62 4.27
N ILE A 403 -13.94 10.77 4.32
CA ILE A 403 -13.46 10.16 5.56
C ILE A 403 -12.90 11.17 6.57
N PRO A 404 -12.18 12.25 6.20
CA PRO A 404 -11.79 13.30 7.14
C PRO A 404 -12.96 14.03 7.83
N LYS A 405 -14.19 13.93 7.29
CA LYS A 405 -15.41 14.43 7.96
C LYS A 405 -16.01 13.39 8.91
N PHE A 406 -15.92 12.10 8.56
CA PHE A 406 -16.36 11.00 9.42
C PHE A 406 -15.45 10.84 10.65
N LEU A 407 -14.14 10.98 10.46
CA LEU A 407 -13.10 10.73 11.47
C LEU A 407 -12.42 12.03 11.89
N ASP A 408 -13.19 13.06 12.26
CA ASP A 408 -12.63 14.32 12.73
C ASP A 408 -11.83 14.09 14.04
N MET A 409 -10.54 14.37 13.96
CA MET A 409 -9.55 14.21 15.03
C MET A 409 -9.77 15.17 16.23
N ASN A 410 -10.81 15.99 16.20
CA ASN A 410 -11.28 16.86 17.28
C ASN A 410 -12.50 16.30 18.05
N VAL A 411 -12.84 15.01 17.89
CA VAL A 411 -13.83 14.19 18.65
C VAL A 411 -14.86 15.01 19.47
N PRO A 412 -15.82 15.69 18.81
CA PRO A 412 -16.63 16.73 19.46
C PRO A 412 -17.91 16.20 20.14
N ASP A 413 -18.45 15.09 19.64
CA ASP A 413 -19.62 14.40 20.19
C ASP A 413 -19.26 12.92 20.48
N ARG A 414 -19.32 12.53 21.76
CA ARG A 414 -19.04 11.16 22.21
C ARG A 414 -20.03 10.15 21.64
N LEU A 415 -21.31 10.48 21.59
CA LEU A 415 -22.37 9.58 21.14
C LEU A 415 -22.31 9.40 19.62
N GLN A 416 -22.07 10.48 18.86
CA GLN A 416 -21.80 10.38 17.42
C GLN A 416 -20.60 9.46 17.15
N SER A 417 -19.51 9.63 17.90
CA SER A 417 -18.28 8.83 17.78
C SER A 417 -18.52 7.35 18.12
N GLU A 418 -19.26 7.06 19.19
CA GLU A 418 -19.58 5.69 19.59
C GLU A 418 -20.48 4.98 18.57
N LEU A 419 -21.54 5.63 18.11
CA LEU A 419 -22.45 5.10 17.09
C LEU A 419 -21.72 4.87 15.77
N LEU A 420 -20.84 5.79 15.37
CA LEU A 420 -20.01 5.64 14.18
C LEU A 420 -19.12 4.39 14.29
N LEU A 421 -18.29 4.28 15.33
CA LEU A 421 -17.37 3.13 15.47
C LEU A 421 -18.11 1.79 15.54
N ARG A 422 -19.25 1.73 16.24
CA ARG A 422 -20.12 0.54 16.24
C ARG A 422 -20.66 0.20 14.84
N SER A 423 -21.07 1.21 14.05
CA SER A 423 -21.53 1.01 12.67
C SER A 423 -20.42 0.48 11.76
N LEU A 424 -19.17 0.92 11.97
CA LEU A 424 -18.01 0.43 11.22
C LEU A 424 -17.71 -1.05 11.54
N ILE A 425 -17.69 -1.45 12.83
CA ILE A 425 -17.50 -2.85 13.24
C ILE A 425 -18.54 -3.77 12.58
N LYS A 426 -19.81 -3.34 12.57
CA LYS A 426 -20.97 -4.16 12.18
C LYS A 426 -21.20 -4.23 10.67
N TYR A 427 -20.93 -3.14 9.93
CA TYR A 427 -21.34 -3.04 8.52
C TYR A 427 -20.23 -2.66 7.53
N ALA A 428 -19.14 -2.03 7.94
CA ALA A 428 -18.20 -1.38 7.02
C ALA A 428 -16.71 -1.73 7.20
N SER A 429 -16.36 -2.66 8.10
CA SER A 429 -14.96 -2.99 8.41
C SER A 429 -14.11 -3.40 7.19
N HIS A 430 -14.71 -4.03 6.18
CA HIS A 430 -14.08 -4.42 4.91
C HIS A 430 -13.91 -3.26 3.91
N LEU A 431 -14.65 -2.16 4.07
CA LEU A 431 -14.52 -0.99 3.19
C LEU A 431 -13.26 -0.15 3.49
N ILE A 432 -12.79 -0.16 4.73
CA ILE A 432 -11.73 0.76 5.17
C ILE A 432 -10.37 0.25 4.71
N THR A 433 -9.97 0.65 3.50
CA THR A 433 -8.72 0.16 2.89
C THR A 433 -7.50 0.36 3.79
N ASN A 434 -6.55 -0.57 3.71
CA ASN A 434 -5.41 -0.70 4.61
C ASN A 434 -4.66 0.62 4.89
N LYS A 435 -4.47 1.46 3.85
CA LYS A 435 -3.79 2.75 3.99
C LYS A 435 -4.58 3.78 4.82
N TYR A 436 -5.91 3.78 4.68
CA TYR A 436 -6.83 4.69 5.38
C TYR A 436 -7.11 4.25 6.81
N ALA A 437 -7.16 2.95 7.04
CA ALA A 437 -7.24 2.38 8.38
C ALA A 437 -6.06 2.81 9.26
N MET A 438 -4.83 2.73 8.74
CA MET A 438 -3.63 3.12 9.48
C MET A 438 -3.47 4.66 9.58
N LYS A 439 -3.93 5.44 8.60
CA LYS A 439 -3.76 6.90 8.59
C LYS A 439 -4.82 7.67 9.39
N ASP A 440 -6.08 7.28 9.29
CA ASP A 440 -7.19 8.09 9.79
C ASP A 440 -7.97 7.36 10.90
N LEU A 441 -8.30 6.07 10.71
CA LEU A 441 -9.12 5.31 11.70
C LEU A 441 -8.37 5.02 13.00
N ILE A 442 -7.19 4.40 12.94
CA ILE A 442 -6.46 4.05 14.17
C ILE A 442 -6.05 5.31 14.95
N PRO A 443 -5.56 6.41 14.33
CA PRO A 443 -5.31 7.66 15.05
C PRO A 443 -6.56 8.32 15.65
N TYR A 444 -7.72 8.24 14.99
CA TYR A 444 -9.00 8.69 15.55
C TYR A 444 -9.41 7.85 16.78
N CYS A 445 -9.34 6.51 16.69
CA CYS A 445 -9.60 5.63 17.82
C CYS A 445 -8.59 5.82 18.96
N LEU A 446 -7.30 6.05 18.67
CA LEU A 446 -6.29 6.39 19.67
C LEU A 446 -6.64 7.69 20.40
N LYS A 447 -7.08 8.74 19.69
CA LYS A 447 -7.57 9.97 20.34
C LYS A 447 -8.82 9.70 21.19
N ALA A 448 -9.77 8.89 20.70
CA ALA A 448 -10.94 8.49 21.49
C ALA A 448 -10.56 7.72 22.77
N THR A 449 -9.44 6.98 22.79
CA THR A 449 -8.96 6.25 24.00
C THR A 449 -8.40 7.15 25.11
N SER A 450 -8.26 8.46 24.88
CA SER A 450 -7.98 9.44 25.94
C SER A 450 -9.17 9.71 26.88
N GLN A 451 -10.34 9.12 26.59
CA GLN A 451 -11.58 9.30 27.33
C GLN A 451 -11.97 8.02 28.07
N GLU A 452 -12.41 8.16 29.31
CA GLU A 452 -13.05 7.11 30.09
C GLU A 452 -14.54 7.04 29.67
N ASP A 453 -14.99 5.90 29.11
CA ASP A 453 -16.40 5.47 28.90
C ASP A 453 -16.43 4.23 27.95
N ASP A 454 -17.63 3.74 27.57
CA ASP A 454 -17.87 2.71 26.54
C ASP A 454 -17.03 2.92 25.25
N LEU A 455 -16.84 4.19 24.86
CA LEU A 455 -16.10 4.61 23.66
C LEU A 455 -14.65 4.07 23.65
N LEU A 456 -14.01 3.94 24.82
CA LEU A 456 -12.67 3.35 24.97
C LEU A 456 -12.69 1.86 24.57
N THR A 457 -13.69 1.12 25.04
CA THR A 457 -13.84 -0.32 24.76
C THR A 457 -14.13 -0.55 23.28
N ILE A 458 -15.06 0.22 22.70
CA ILE A 458 -15.34 0.17 21.26
C ILE A 458 -14.11 0.54 20.43
N SER A 459 -13.35 1.57 20.82
CA SER A 459 -12.11 1.97 20.12
C SER A 459 -11.03 0.89 20.17
N ARG A 460 -10.85 0.21 21.31
CA ARG A 460 -9.96 -0.97 21.43
C ARG A 460 -10.39 -2.09 20.48
N ILE A 461 -11.69 -2.39 20.40
CA ILE A 461 -12.23 -3.43 19.49
C ILE A 461 -11.98 -3.07 18.02
N VAL A 462 -12.22 -1.81 17.62
CA VAL A 462 -11.92 -1.32 16.26
C VAL A 462 -10.46 -1.50 15.93
N ILE A 463 -9.55 -1.02 16.77
CA ILE A 463 -8.10 -1.11 16.53
C ILE A 463 -7.66 -2.58 16.44
N SER A 464 -8.09 -3.43 17.38
CA SER A 464 -7.75 -4.85 17.42
C SER A 464 -8.20 -5.59 16.15
N LYS A 465 -9.48 -5.47 15.78
CA LYS A 465 -10.03 -6.07 14.55
C LYS A 465 -9.34 -5.54 13.29
N THR A 466 -9.10 -4.22 13.22
CA THR A 466 -8.42 -3.59 12.09
C THR A 466 -7.00 -4.15 11.91
N LEU A 467 -6.21 -4.22 12.98
CA LEU A 467 -4.84 -4.74 12.96
C LEU A 467 -4.74 -6.25 12.68
N MET A 468 -5.84 -7.02 12.80
CA MET A 468 -5.85 -8.42 12.36
C MET A 468 -5.88 -8.55 10.84
N VAL A 469 -6.47 -7.58 10.13
CA VAL A 469 -6.79 -7.70 8.70
C VAL A 469 -5.96 -6.76 7.82
N THR A 470 -5.64 -5.54 8.27
CA THR A 470 -4.97 -4.54 7.44
C THR A 470 -3.50 -4.85 7.15
N ASP A 471 -3.00 -4.33 6.03
CA ASP A 471 -1.56 -4.24 5.79
C ASP A 471 -0.97 -3.09 6.61
N PHE A 472 0.09 -3.43 7.33
CA PHE A 472 0.67 -2.59 8.36
C PHE A 472 1.51 -1.46 7.74
N ARG A 473 1.10 -0.21 7.98
CA ARG A 473 1.86 1.01 7.67
C ARG A 473 1.88 1.92 8.90
N ILE A 474 2.90 2.77 9.01
CA ILE A 474 3.08 3.75 10.09
C ILE A 474 3.19 5.15 9.48
N PRO A 475 2.06 5.75 9.05
CA PRO A 475 2.01 7.15 8.64
C PRO A 475 2.35 8.08 9.82
N ASN A 476 2.75 9.32 9.53
CA ASN A 476 3.27 10.24 10.56
C ASN A 476 2.22 10.58 11.63
N GLU A 477 0.94 10.61 11.28
CA GLU A 477 -0.16 10.82 12.23
C GLU A 477 -0.26 9.66 13.25
N LEU A 478 -0.14 8.41 12.78
CA LEU A 478 -0.14 7.21 13.64
C LEU A 478 1.14 7.09 14.47
N LYS A 479 2.30 7.42 13.87
CA LYS A 479 3.61 7.47 14.53
C LYS A 479 3.56 8.38 15.76
N THR A 480 2.95 9.56 15.63
CA THR A 480 2.74 10.51 16.72
C THR A 480 1.74 9.98 17.75
N ALA A 481 0.56 9.52 17.31
CA ALA A 481 -0.46 9.00 18.21
C ALA A 481 0.00 7.79 19.05
N LEU A 482 0.85 6.91 18.51
CA LEU A 482 1.46 5.79 19.26
C LEU A 482 2.60 6.24 20.20
N ASN A 483 3.33 7.30 19.85
CA ASN A 483 4.30 7.93 20.75
C ASN A 483 3.61 8.63 21.94
N GLU A 484 2.37 9.09 21.78
CA GLU A 484 1.54 9.67 22.85
C GLU A 484 0.72 8.61 23.62
N CYS A 485 0.38 7.49 22.98
CA CYS A 485 -0.45 6.42 23.57
C CYS A 485 0.20 5.75 24.80
N ASN A 486 -0.61 5.58 25.85
CA ASN A 486 -0.27 4.87 27.09
C ASN A 486 -1.26 3.73 27.39
N ASP A 487 -1.93 3.20 26.37
CA ASP A 487 -2.83 2.04 26.49
C ASP A 487 -2.03 0.74 26.25
N PRO A 488 -1.82 -0.10 27.27
CA PRO A 488 -0.99 -1.28 27.12
C PRO A 488 -1.61 -2.33 26.19
N PHE A 489 -2.94 -2.37 26.06
CA PHE A 489 -3.63 -3.34 25.19
C PHE A 489 -3.49 -2.95 23.72
N ILE A 490 -3.64 -1.65 23.41
CA ILE A 490 -3.45 -1.14 22.04
C ILE A 490 -1.98 -1.23 21.62
N LEU A 491 -1.04 -0.92 22.53
CA LEU A 491 0.38 -1.10 22.27
C LEU A 491 0.74 -2.57 22.03
N LEU A 492 0.18 -3.51 22.80
CA LEU A 492 0.36 -4.96 22.59
C LEU A 492 -0.20 -5.43 21.24
N ASP A 493 -1.43 -5.06 20.89
CA ASP A 493 -2.05 -5.42 19.60
C ASP A 493 -1.25 -4.86 18.41
N PHE A 494 -0.74 -3.63 18.53
CA PHE A 494 0.11 -3.03 17.51
C PHE A 494 1.49 -3.70 17.40
N ILE A 495 2.11 -4.09 18.52
CA ILE A 495 3.36 -4.87 18.52
C ILE A 495 3.15 -6.23 17.86
N GLU A 496 2.08 -6.96 18.22
CA GLU A 496 1.78 -8.27 17.63
C GLU A 496 1.37 -8.21 16.15
N ALA A 497 0.85 -7.06 15.69
CA ALA A 497 0.63 -6.77 14.28
C ALA A 497 1.96 -6.49 13.55
N SER A 498 2.88 -5.74 14.17
CA SER A 498 4.22 -5.47 13.60
C SER A 498 5.05 -6.74 13.40
N ASP A 499 4.86 -7.74 14.27
CA ASP A 499 5.46 -9.08 14.18
C ASP A 499 4.97 -9.93 12.98
N ARG A 500 4.03 -9.42 12.17
CA ARG A 500 3.48 -10.09 10.98
C ARG A 500 4.08 -9.56 9.67
N VAL A 501 4.93 -8.54 9.74
CA VAL A 501 5.34 -7.72 8.59
C VAL A 501 6.63 -8.23 7.94
N GLY A 502 6.54 -9.30 7.15
CA GLY A 502 7.64 -9.80 6.32
C GLY A 502 7.89 -8.99 5.03
N ASN A 503 6.87 -8.26 4.57
CA ASN A 503 6.91 -7.49 3.32
C ASN A 503 7.35 -6.04 3.60
N VAL A 504 8.63 -5.86 3.92
CA VAL A 504 9.28 -4.54 3.99
C VAL A 504 10.02 -4.24 2.68
N ARG A 505 10.16 -2.95 2.35
CA ARG A 505 10.82 -2.50 1.11
C ARG A 505 12.32 -2.84 1.11
N ASN A 506 13.03 -2.53 2.20
CA ASN A 506 14.47 -2.75 2.33
C ASN A 506 14.89 -3.07 3.79
N CYS A 507 16.15 -3.46 3.99
CA CYS A 507 16.68 -3.78 5.33
C CYS A 507 16.77 -2.55 6.28
N GLU A 508 16.85 -1.33 5.75
CA GLU A 508 16.81 -0.10 6.56
C GLU A 508 15.44 0.09 7.21
N GLU A 509 14.37 -0.09 6.43
CA GLU A 509 12.99 -0.04 6.91
C GLU A 509 12.71 -1.15 7.94
N GLN A 510 13.29 -2.34 7.75
CA GLN A 510 13.24 -3.40 8.76
C GLN A 510 13.84 -2.95 10.10
N LYS A 511 15.07 -2.42 10.09
CA LYS A 511 15.75 -1.92 11.29
C LYS A 511 14.94 -0.80 11.96
N ARG A 512 14.41 0.13 11.17
CA ARG A 512 13.55 1.22 11.66
C ARG A 512 12.25 0.72 12.30
N LEU A 513 11.64 -0.34 11.76
CA LEU A 513 10.47 -0.99 12.34
C LEU A 513 10.81 -1.68 13.66
N GLU A 514 11.92 -2.43 13.71
CA GLU A 514 12.40 -3.10 14.92
C GLU A 514 12.74 -2.09 16.04
N GLU A 515 13.41 -0.99 15.70
CA GLU A 515 13.63 0.13 16.62
C GLU A 515 12.33 0.74 17.16
N PHE A 516 11.34 0.95 16.30
CA PHE A 516 10.05 1.52 16.71
C PHE A 516 9.29 0.55 17.62
N ARG A 517 9.24 -0.75 17.26
CA ARG A 517 8.67 -1.81 18.10
C ARG A 517 9.34 -1.84 19.48
N ASN A 518 10.67 -1.77 19.54
CA ASN A 518 11.41 -1.75 20.81
C ASN A 518 11.09 -0.50 21.67
N LYS A 519 10.88 0.67 21.04
CA LYS A 519 10.43 1.89 21.73
C LYS A 519 9.01 1.75 22.31
N LEU A 520 8.12 1.01 21.64
CA LEU A 520 6.78 0.70 22.16
C LEU A 520 6.79 -0.39 23.25
N ILE A 521 7.61 -1.44 23.11
CA ILE A 521 7.79 -2.47 24.15
C ILE A 521 8.27 -1.83 25.46
N ALA A 522 9.19 -0.86 25.38
CA ALA A 522 9.70 -0.13 26.55
C ALA A 522 8.65 0.70 27.33
N LYS A 523 7.46 0.94 26.76
CA LYS A 523 6.32 1.57 27.46
C LYS A 523 5.48 0.60 28.27
N LEU A 524 5.55 -0.71 28.01
CA LEU A 524 4.62 -1.68 28.58
C LEU A 524 4.84 -1.87 30.09
N PRO A 525 3.78 -2.04 30.89
CA PRO A 525 3.86 -2.36 32.32
C PRO A 525 4.25 -3.84 32.57
N PHE A 526 4.85 -4.50 31.59
CA PHE A 526 5.11 -5.94 31.54
C PHE A 526 6.59 -6.21 31.27
N VAL A 527 7.13 -7.25 31.89
CA VAL A 527 8.41 -7.85 31.51
C VAL A 527 8.15 -8.85 30.38
N THR A 528 8.94 -8.75 29.31
CA THR A 528 8.81 -9.58 28.11
C THR A 528 10.07 -10.41 27.86
N ASP A 529 9.92 -11.72 27.74
CA ASP A 529 11.06 -12.64 27.58
C ASP A 529 11.58 -12.72 26.13
N SER A 530 10.76 -12.28 25.16
CA SER A 530 11.08 -12.28 23.74
C SER A 530 10.43 -11.09 23.03
N THR A 531 11.11 -10.54 22.03
CA THR A 531 10.66 -9.40 21.22
C THR A 531 9.81 -9.80 20.03
N SER A 532 9.84 -11.08 19.63
CA SER A 532 8.91 -11.69 18.69
C SER A 532 8.92 -13.23 18.79
N PRO A 533 7.77 -13.90 18.95
CA PRO A 533 6.50 -13.32 19.37
C PRO A 533 6.65 -12.68 20.76
N ILE A 534 5.91 -11.60 21.04
CA ILE A 534 5.88 -11.02 22.38
C ILE A 534 5.27 -12.00 23.40
N LEU A 535 5.95 -12.19 24.54
CA LEU A 535 5.50 -13.07 25.64
C LEU A 535 5.63 -12.36 26.99
N ILE A 536 4.54 -12.25 27.74
CA ILE A 536 4.51 -11.62 29.07
C ILE A 536 4.91 -12.65 30.14
N SER A 537 5.99 -12.39 30.87
CA SER A 537 6.47 -13.28 31.94
C SER A 537 6.12 -12.82 33.35
N ARG A 538 6.09 -11.50 33.60
CA ARG A 538 5.56 -10.88 34.83
C ARG A 538 5.17 -9.42 34.61
N ILE A 539 4.46 -8.85 35.57
CA ILE A 539 4.23 -7.40 35.64
C ILE A 539 5.53 -6.71 36.08
N ASN A 540 5.80 -5.52 35.55
CA ASN A 540 6.95 -4.71 35.92
C ASN A 540 6.70 -4.03 37.29
N GLU A 541 7.41 -4.50 38.32
CA GLU A 541 7.24 -4.11 39.73
C GLU A 541 7.28 -2.58 39.97
N ARG A 542 7.99 -1.83 39.11
CA ARG A 542 8.05 -0.35 39.15
C ARG A 542 6.69 0.34 39.00
N PHE A 543 5.73 -0.31 38.34
CA PHE A 543 4.35 0.19 38.22
C PHE A 543 3.48 -0.21 39.42
N THR A 544 3.87 -1.23 40.20
CA THR A 544 3.08 -1.67 41.37
C THR A 544 3.35 -0.87 42.64
N SER A 545 4.50 -0.20 42.74
CA SER A 545 4.87 0.64 43.90
C SER A 545 4.04 1.92 44.06
N SER A 546 3.20 2.28 43.09
CA SER A 546 2.24 3.40 43.18
C SER A 546 0.80 2.97 43.51
N ILE A 547 0.53 1.66 43.59
CA ILE A 547 -0.85 1.11 43.61
C ILE A 547 -1.32 0.71 45.03
N THR A 548 -0.45 0.70 46.04
CA THR A 548 -0.82 0.33 47.42
C THR A 548 -1.75 1.36 48.08
N PRO A 549 -3.01 1.01 48.43
CA PRO A 549 -3.86 1.88 49.23
C PRO A 549 -3.34 1.96 50.66
N ALA A 550 -3.36 3.15 51.27
CA ALA A 550 -2.99 3.33 52.66
C ALA A 550 -4.06 2.72 53.60
N ASN A 551 -3.86 1.46 53.99
CA ASN A 551 -4.76 0.77 54.91
C ASN A 551 -4.75 1.43 56.29
N HIS A 552 -5.93 1.68 56.87
CA HIS A 552 -6.06 2.30 58.19
C HIS A 552 -5.49 1.40 59.31
N GLY A 553 -4.42 1.85 59.96
CA GLY A 553 -3.92 1.32 61.22
C GLY A 553 -3.91 2.41 62.30
N ILE A 554 -4.63 2.20 63.39
CA ILE A 554 -4.77 3.18 64.49
C ILE A 554 -3.80 2.82 65.63
N SER A 555 -2.78 3.64 65.89
CA SER A 555 -1.99 3.59 67.13
C SER A 555 -1.34 4.94 67.50
N SER A 556 -2.11 5.76 68.23
CA SER A 556 -1.70 6.69 69.30
C SER A 556 -0.27 7.31 69.38
N LEU A 557 -0.27 8.65 69.45
CA LEU A 557 0.62 9.54 70.23
C LEU A 557 2.15 9.60 69.94
N GLY A 558 2.59 10.80 69.56
CA GLY A 558 3.96 11.32 69.65
C GLY A 558 3.96 12.83 69.38
N ASN A 559 4.64 13.65 70.18
CA ASN A 559 4.51 15.12 70.16
C ASN A 559 5.86 15.84 69.97
N MET A 560 5.82 17.14 69.65
CA MET A 560 6.95 18.07 69.40
C MET A 560 7.66 17.88 68.03
N GLY A 561 8.19 18.92 67.37
CA GLY A 561 8.07 20.38 67.62
C GLY A 561 9.32 21.16 67.17
N ASN A 562 9.15 22.29 66.45
CA ASN A 562 10.19 23.17 65.85
C ASN A 562 11.04 22.50 64.73
N MET A 563 11.74 23.24 63.84
CA MET A 563 12.10 24.67 63.83
C MET A 563 12.13 25.26 62.39
N ASN A 564 12.08 26.59 62.24
CA ASN A 564 12.12 27.31 60.96
C ASN A 564 13.50 27.94 60.63
N SER A 565 13.92 27.86 59.36
CA SER A 565 14.65 28.92 58.61
C SER A 565 14.40 28.71 57.10
N LEU A 566 14.12 29.68 56.22
CA LEU A 566 14.54 31.07 55.96
C LEU A 566 15.68 31.23 54.92
N ASN A 567 15.25 31.52 53.69
CA ASN A 567 15.77 32.46 52.69
C ASN A 567 17.28 32.64 52.45
N SER A 568 17.67 32.57 51.17
CA SER A 568 18.54 33.59 50.55
C SER A 568 18.18 33.83 49.07
N LEU A 569 18.67 34.91 48.48
CA LEU A 569 18.31 35.44 47.15
C LEU A 569 19.55 36.03 46.46
N ASN A 570 19.58 36.01 45.12
CA ASN A 570 20.53 36.72 44.24
C ASN A 570 22.03 36.32 44.38
N SER A 571 22.90 36.43 43.38
CA SER A 571 22.94 37.33 42.21
C SER A 571 23.84 36.76 41.09
N GLY A 572 23.76 37.33 39.88
CA GLY A 572 24.71 37.06 38.77
C GLY A 572 24.35 37.88 37.52
N ILE A 573 25.07 38.98 37.27
CA ILE A 573 24.73 39.97 36.22
C ILE A 573 25.88 40.09 35.20
N GLY A 574 25.53 40.17 33.92
CA GLY A 574 26.41 40.59 32.81
C GLY A 574 25.80 40.22 31.44
N GLY A 575 25.67 41.11 30.46
CA GLY A 575 25.98 42.54 30.46
C GLY A 575 25.33 43.28 29.27
N LEU A 576 25.47 44.61 29.23
CA LEU A 576 25.01 45.52 28.17
C LEU A 576 25.99 45.46 26.95
N ASN A 577 25.80 46.11 25.79
CA ASN A 577 24.96 47.26 25.43
C ASN A 577 24.76 47.36 23.89
N GLY A 578 23.81 48.17 23.41
CA GLY A 578 23.65 48.48 21.97
C GLY A 578 22.42 49.34 21.67
N LEU A 579 22.61 50.56 21.15
CA LEU A 579 21.57 51.61 21.03
C LEU A 579 21.47 52.23 19.62
N ASN A 580 20.39 53.02 19.43
CA ASN A 580 19.98 53.85 18.27
C ASN A 580 18.94 53.19 17.32
N GLY A 581 17.82 53.81 16.91
CA GLY A 581 17.11 54.97 17.47
C GLY A 581 16.31 55.85 16.47
N ILE A 582 15.00 56.07 16.74
CA ILE A 582 14.22 57.33 16.50
C ILE A 582 13.91 57.71 15.00
N PRO A 583 12.69 58.23 14.61
CA PRO A 583 11.33 58.06 15.16
C PRO A 583 10.15 57.97 14.12
N GLY A 584 8.98 57.56 14.63
CA GLY A 584 7.59 58.00 14.36
C GLY A 584 7.06 58.62 13.04
N HIS A 585 5.85 58.19 12.65
CA HIS A 585 4.69 59.11 12.56
C HIS A 585 3.32 58.41 12.80
N LEU A 586 2.37 59.16 13.39
CA LEU A 586 0.95 58.85 13.67
C LEU A 586 0.05 59.73 12.73
N PRO A 587 -1.31 59.62 12.66
CA PRO A 587 -2.26 59.16 13.71
C PRO A 587 -3.58 58.44 13.28
N ASN A 588 -4.35 57.97 14.30
CA ASN A 588 -5.82 58.00 14.55
C ASN A 588 -6.86 57.69 13.42
N SER A 589 -8.06 57.15 13.69
CA SER A 589 -8.94 57.41 14.86
C SER A 589 -9.90 56.25 15.24
N SER A 590 -10.03 56.01 16.56
CA SER A 590 -11.26 55.93 17.41
C SER A 590 -12.64 55.62 16.79
N SER A 591 -13.56 54.91 17.46
CA SER A 591 -13.85 54.85 18.93
C SER A 591 -14.13 53.41 19.43
N ASN A 592 -13.95 52.99 20.71
CA ASN A 592 -14.37 53.51 22.03
C ASN A 592 -15.90 53.66 22.23
N SER A 593 -16.52 53.40 23.39
CA SER A 593 -16.17 52.64 24.63
C SER A 593 -17.50 52.46 25.45
N ASN A 594 -17.68 51.79 26.60
CA ASN A 594 -16.86 51.24 27.71
C ASN A 594 -17.46 49.86 28.13
N LEU A 595 -16.84 48.92 28.87
CA LEU A 595 -15.70 48.85 29.80
C LEU A 595 -16.02 49.06 31.31
N SER A 596 -16.27 47.92 31.99
CA SER A 596 -15.97 47.57 33.40
C SER A 596 -15.96 46.03 33.46
N GLY A 597 -15.17 45.28 34.24
CA GLY A 597 -14.39 45.51 35.47
C GLY A 597 -14.91 44.53 36.55
N LEU A 598 -14.13 43.70 37.26
CA LEU A 598 -12.67 43.59 37.46
C LEU A 598 -12.27 42.17 37.94
N ASN A 599 -10.97 41.86 37.84
CA ASN A 599 -10.17 40.93 38.68
C ASN A 599 -10.42 39.40 38.74
N SER A 600 -9.38 38.69 38.29
CA SER A 600 -8.60 37.70 39.05
C SER A 600 -9.23 36.36 39.49
N GLY A 601 -8.76 35.27 38.85
CA GLY A 601 -8.97 33.91 39.33
C GLY A 601 -8.13 32.88 38.55
N ASN A 602 -6.86 32.70 38.91
CA ASN A 602 -6.10 31.52 38.49
C ASN A 602 -6.79 30.27 39.05
N ASN A 603 -7.08 29.28 38.20
CA ASN A 603 -7.35 27.93 38.67
C ASN A 603 -6.81 26.90 37.66
N GLN A 604 -6.22 25.83 38.18
CA GLN A 604 -5.47 24.86 37.40
C GLN A 604 -6.40 23.80 36.81
N SER A 605 -6.32 23.58 35.49
CA SER A 605 -7.01 22.48 34.80
C SER A 605 -6.26 21.14 34.97
N SER A 606 -6.04 20.73 36.21
CA SER A 606 -5.39 19.46 36.57
C SER A 606 -6.41 18.50 37.21
N GLY A 607 -7.23 17.86 36.36
CA GLY A 607 -8.39 17.08 36.84
C GLY A 607 -9.05 16.19 35.79
N SER A 608 -8.27 15.44 35.01
CA SER A 608 -8.80 14.52 33.97
C SER A 608 -7.93 13.29 33.67
N GLN A 609 -6.93 12.98 34.50
CA GLN A 609 -6.03 11.82 34.30
C GLN A 609 -6.20 10.70 35.35
N SER A 610 -7.03 10.90 36.38
CA SER A 610 -7.07 10.02 37.55
C SER A 610 -7.84 8.72 37.36
N GLY A 611 -8.91 8.69 36.56
CA GLY A 611 -9.78 7.51 36.43
C GLY A 611 -9.26 6.49 35.40
N TYR A 612 -8.67 6.94 34.29
CA TYR A 612 -8.02 6.10 33.28
C TYR A 612 -6.99 5.13 33.89
N SER A 613 -6.21 5.64 34.86
CA SER A 613 -5.28 4.82 35.65
C SER A 613 -6.01 3.66 36.32
N THR A 614 -7.12 3.93 37.03
CA THR A 614 -7.86 2.93 37.81
C THR A 614 -8.38 1.76 36.97
N LEU A 615 -8.94 1.98 35.77
CA LEU A 615 -9.46 0.88 34.96
C LEU A 615 -8.33 -0.04 34.47
N VAL A 616 -7.21 0.55 34.03
CA VAL A 616 -6.04 -0.20 33.59
C VAL A 616 -5.40 -0.95 34.77
N GLU A 617 -5.29 -0.33 35.94
CA GLU A 617 -4.84 -0.94 37.19
C GLU A 617 -5.73 -2.12 37.63
N HIS A 618 -7.06 -2.00 37.52
CA HIS A 618 -7.99 -3.09 37.83
C HIS A 618 -7.78 -4.28 36.89
N ILE A 619 -7.61 -4.05 35.59
CA ILE A 619 -7.37 -5.13 34.60
C ILE A 619 -5.99 -5.78 34.83
N ILE A 620 -4.95 -5.00 35.12
CA ILE A 620 -3.61 -5.51 35.45
C ILE A 620 -3.62 -6.30 36.77
N THR A 621 -4.39 -5.86 37.77
CA THR A 621 -4.55 -6.56 39.05
C THR A 621 -5.34 -7.87 38.89
N ALA A 622 -6.41 -7.87 38.09
CA ALA A 622 -7.15 -9.08 37.75
C ALA A 622 -6.29 -10.08 36.95
N TYR A 623 -5.49 -9.59 35.99
CA TYR A 623 -4.50 -10.40 35.29
C TYR A 623 -3.48 -11.01 36.26
N LYS A 624 -2.92 -10.23 37.21
CA LYS A 624 -1.99 -10.74 38.23
C LYS A 624 -2.59 -11.92 39.00
N ARG A 625 -3.78 -11.71 39.58
CA ARG A 625 -4.51 -12.72 40.36
C ARG A 625 -4.76 -14.01 39.57
N MET A 626 -5.23 -13.89 38.33
CA MET A 626 -5.47 -15.06 37.46
C MET A 626 -4.18 -15.75 37.01
N PHE A 627 -3.11 -14.99 36.78
CA PHE A 627 -1.76 -15.51 36.52
C PHE A 627 -1.18 -16.23 37.75
N GLU A 628 -1.57 -15.83 38.96
CA GLU A 628 -1.25 -16.48 40.24
C GLU A 628 -2.25 -17.61 40.62
N ASN A 629 -3.08 -18.05 39.66
CA ASN A 629 -4.08 -19.12 39.75
C ASN A 629 -5.33 -18.84 40.62
N GLU A 630 -5.59 -17.60 41.05
CA GLU A 630 -6.84 -17.27 41.73
C GLU A 630 -8.08 -17.58 40.86
N PHE A 631 -9.21 -17.84 41.54
CA PHE A 631 -10.51 -18.02 40.89
C PHE A 631 -11.12 -16.66 40.53
N PHE A 632 -11.69 -16.57 39.34
CA PHE A 632 -12.38 -15.39 38.85
C PHE A 632 -13.57 -15.85 38.00
N GLU A 633 -14.78 -15.44 38.37
CA GLU A 633 -16.02 -16.05 37.91
C GLU A 633 -16.39 -15.68 36.46
N ALA A 634 -16.15 -14.42 36.07
CA ALA A 634 -16.30 -13.93 34.70
C ALA A 634 -15.22 -12.86 34.40
N PRO A 635 -14.06 -13.25 33.84
CA PRO A 635 -12.95 -12.32 33.61
C PRO A 635 -13.23 -11.36 32.45
N PRO A 636 -12.85 -10.07 32.55
CA PRO A 636 -12.94 -9.14 31.43
C PRO A 636 -12.17 -9.64 30.19
N LEU A 637 -12.69 -9.37 29.00
CA LEU A 637 -12.09 -9.71 27.71
C LEU A 637 -10.59 -9.36 27.62
N LEU A 638 -10.22 -8.19 28.15
CA LEU A 638 -8.84 -7.69 28.16
C LEU A 638 -7.91 -8.48 29.11
N VAL A 639 -8.44 -9.12 30.17
CA VAL A 639 -7.67 -10.07 30.98
C VAL A 639 -7.41 -11.35 30.18
N VAL A 640 -8.43 -11.90 29.51
CA VAL A 640 -8.28 -13.10 28.67
C VAL A 640 -7.26 -12.86 27.53
N ARG A 641 -7.27 -11.67 26.93
CA ARG A 641 -6.25 -11.21 25.95
C ARG A 641 -4.83 -11.26 26.51
N LEU A 642 -4.59 -10.80 27.75
CA LEU A 642 -3.27 -10.87 28.40
C LEU A 642 -2.87 -12.32 28.74
N LEU A 643 -3.80 -13.13 29.26
CA LEU A 643 -3.53 -14.54 29.58
C LEU A 643 -3.10 -15.31 28.34
N ALA A 644 -3.72 -15.06 27.17
CA ALA A 644 -3.39 -15.70 25.90
C ALA A 644 -1.96 -15.42 25.36
N ILE A 645 -1.30 -14.34 25.80
CA ILE A 645 0.10 -14.00 25.45
C ILE A 645 1.07 -14.17 26.63
N SER A 646 0.63 -14.77 27.72
CA SER A 646 1.48 -15.07 28.87
C SER A 646 2.42 -16.24 28.61
N THR A 647 3.55 -16.29 29.32
CA THR A 647 4.45 -17.47 29.33
C THR A 647 3.77 -18.71 29.90
N ARG A 648 2.83 -18.55 30.84
CA ARG A 648 2.03 -19.65 31.43
C ARG A 648 1.14 -20.38 30.43
N MET A 649 0.92 -19.85 29.23
CA MET A 649 0.33 -20.63 28.13
C MET A 649 1.14 -21.90 27.79
N ASN A 650 2.41 -21.99 28.19
CA ASN A 650 3.23 -23.21 28.06
C ASN A 650 2.77 -24.35 29.01
N GLU A 651 1.83 -24.10 29.93
CA GLU A 651 1.18 -25.10 30.79
C GLU A 651 -0.16 -25.53 30.19
N LEU A 652 -0.34 -26.82 29.91
CA LEU A 652 -1.55 -27.32 29.22
C LEU A 652 -2.84 -26.98 29.98
N GLN A 653 -2.89 -27.20 31.31
CA GLN A 653 -4.06 -26.90 32.14
C GLN A 653 -4.42 -25.40 32.16
N PHE A 654 -3.43 -24.52 32.02
CA PHE A 654 -3.66 -23.09 31.92
C PHE A 654 -4.19 -22.72 30.53
N ALA A 655 -3.63 -23.32 29.46
CA ALA A 655 -4.14 -23.15 28.11
C ALA A 655 -5.59 -23.69 27.94
N GLU A 656 -5.93 -24.81 28.59
CA GLU A 656 -7.30 -25.32 28.71
C GLU A 656 -8.23 -24.30 29.38
N LYS A 657 -7.83 -23.75 30.54
CA LYS A 657 -8.58 -22.69 31.26
C LYS A 657 -8.82 -21.46 30.38
N VAL A 658 -7.78 -20.96 29.70
CA VAL A 658 -7.88 -19.77 28.82
C VAL A 658 -8.71 -20.06 27.56
N THR A 659 -8.59 -21.24 26.98
CA THR A 659 -9.40 -21.66 25.81
C THR A 659 -10.88 -21.75 26.18
N ARG A 660 -11.21 -22.38 27.31
CA ARG A 660 -12.59 -22.44 27.82
C ARG A 660 -13.15 -21.05 28.07
N LEU A 661 -12.43 -20.18 28.79
CA LEU A 661 -12.87 -18.79 29.05
C LEU A 661 -13.11 -18.01 27.75
N THR A 662 -12.34 -18.28 26.70
CA THR A 662 -12.54 -17.66 25.37
C THR A 662 -13.80 -18.20 24.67
N ILE A 663 -14.06 -19.52 24.77
CA ILE A 663 -15.30 -20.14 24.25
C ILE A 663 -16.53 -19.62 25.01
N ASP A 664 -16.44 -19.49 26.33
CA ASP A 664 -17.52 -18.94 27.18
C ASP A 664 -17.83 -17.47 26.80
N LEU A 665 -16.82 -16.66 26.42
CA LEU A 665 -17.02 -15.31 25.86
C LEU A 665 -17.59 -15.32 24.43
N LEU A 666 -17.19 -16.25 23.57
CA LEU A 666 -17.72 -16.39 22.20
C LEU A 666 -19.20 -16.83 22.18
N ASN A 667 -19.66 -17.52 23.22
CA ASN A 667 -21.07 -17.87 23.41
C ASN A 667 -21.91 -16.71 23.98
N ASN A 668 -21.29 -15.60 24.40
CA ASN A 668 -21.99 -14.49 25.06
C ASN A 668 -22.57 -13.49 24.05
N THR A 669 -23.91 -13.45 23.96
CA THR A 669 -24.66 -12.61 23.02
C THR A 669 -25.02 -11.21 23.52
N MET A 670 -24.60 -10.82 24.74
CA MET A 670 -24.85 -9.47 25.27
C MET A 670 -24.12 -8.40 24.44
N ASP A 671 -24.68 -7.18 24.39
CA ASP A 671 -24.01 -6.00 23.81
C ASP A 671 -22.80 -5.60 24.69
N VAL A 672 -21.79 -4.99 24.08
CA VAL A 672 -20.65 -4.40 24.79
C VAL A 672 -21.05 -3.02 25.28
N GLY A 673 -20.98 -2.78 26.59
CA GLY A 673 -21.33 -1.49 27.19
C GLY A 673 -22.84 -1.22 27.20
N SER A 674 -23.23 0.05 27.10
CA SER A 674 -24.64 0.44 27.02
C SER A 674 -25.29 -0.02 25.70
N PRO A 675 -26.46 -0.70 25.75
CA PRO A 675 -27.01 -1.38 24.57
C PRO A 675 -27.51 -0.40 23.50
N LYS A 676 -27.14 -0.63 22.24
CA LYS A 676 -27.60 0.19 21.09
C LYS A 676 -28.32 -0.68 20.05
N GLU A 677 -29.65 -0.67 20.04
CA GLU A 677 -30.46 -1.62 19.25
C GLU A 677 -30.07 -1.73 17.75
N GLN A 678 -29.82 -0.61 17.07
CA GLN A 678 -29.44 -0.60 15.65
C GLN A 678 -27.98 -1.00 15.41
N PHE A 679 -27.09 -0.70 16.36
CA PHE A 679 -25.64 -0.82 16.25
C PHE A 679 -25.01 -1.70 17.35
N THR A 680 -25.73 -2.76 17.75
CA THR A 680 -25.29 -3.74 18.75
C THR A 680 -23.94 -4.35 18.34
N VAL A 681 -22.97 -4.35 19.26
CA VAL A 681 -21.65 -4.98 19.09
C VAL A 681 -21.49 -5.97 20.22
N THR A 682 -21.68 -7.25 19.94
CA THR A 682 -21.78 -8.25 21.01
C THR A 682 -20.44 -8.61 21.65
N ILE A 683 -20.48 -9.14 22.88
CA ILE A 683 -19.29 -9.71 23.54
C ILE A 683 -18.68 -10.78 22.63
N LYS A 684 -19.49 -11.66 22.03
CA LYS A 684 -19.11 -12.56 20.92
C LYS A 684 -18.29 -11.87 19.82
N MET A 685 -18.78 -10.77 19.22
CA MET A 685 -18.04 -10.03 18.18
C MET A 685 -16.69 -9.49 18.68
N SER A 686 -16.63 -8.95 19.91
CA SER A 686 -15.39 -8.43 20.49
C SER A 686 -14.40 -9.53 20.94
N ALA A 687 -14.89 -10.74 21.22
CA ALA A 687 -14.06 -11.90 21.54
C ALA A 687 -13.33 -12.50 20.32
N LEU A 688 -13.78 -12.22 19.10
CA LEU A 688 -13.21 -12.83 17.89
C LEU A 688 -11.71 -12.52 17.67
N PRO A 689 -11.20 -11.27 17.76
CA PRO A 689 -9.76 -11.01 17.64
C PRO A 689 -8.92 -11.69 18.72
N VAL A 690 -9.45 -11.82 19.94
CA VAL A 690 -8.79 -12.53 21.04
C VAL A 690 -8.72 -14.03 20.77
N ALA A 691 -9.80 -14.63 20.26
CA ALA A 691 -9.84 -16.02 19.82
C ALA A 691 -8.90 -16.29 18.63
N GLN A 692 -8.85 -15.39 17.65
CA GLN A 692 -7.94 -15.47 16.50
C GLN A 692 -6.46 -15.44 16.94
N CYS A 693 -6.10 -14.60 17.91
CA CYS A 693 -4.77 -14.58 18.51
C CYS A 693 -4.48 -15.87 19.29
N LEU A 694 -5.38 -16.28 20.19
CA LEU A 694 -5.24 -17.48 21.00
C LEU A 694 -5.07 -18.73 20.13
N LEU A 695 -5.82 -18.85 19.03
CA LEU A 695 -5.67 -19.92 18.06
C LEU A 695 -4.23 -19.99 17.50
N GLY A 696 -3.64 -18.85 17.15
CA GLY A 696 -2.24 -18.77 16.72
C GLY A 696 -1.26 -19.24 17.80
N ARG A 697 -1.50 -18.88 19.08
CA ARG A 697 -0.70 -19.33 20.21
C ARG A 697 -0.82 -20.84 20.44
N LEU A 698 -2.02 -21.40 20.42
CA LEU A 698 -2.28 -22.84 20.57
C LEU A 698 -1.61 -23.66 19.46
N VAL A 699 -1.66 -23.17 18.22
CA VAL A 699 -0.97 -23.78 17.06
C VAL A 699 0.55 -23.73 17.21
N LEU A 700 1.13 -22.62 17.67
CA LEU A 700 2.58 -22.54 17.97
C LEU A 700 3.01 -23.51 19.08
N LEU A 701 2.17 -23.68 20.11
CA LEU A 701 2.41 -24.57 21.25
C LEU A 701 2.05 -26.04 20.99
N LYS A 702 1.54 -26.36 19.78
CA LYS A 702 1.12 -27.71 19.35
C LYS A 702 -0.06 -28.30 20.14
N TYR A 703 -0.88 -27.44 20.76
CA TYR A 703 -2.09 -27.84 21.47
C TYR A 703 -3.27 -28.01 20.49
N TYR A 704 -3.10 -28.92 19.53
CA TYR A 704 -3.97 -29.02 18.36
C TYR A 704 -5.44 -29.29 18.69
N GLN A 705 -5.75 -30.12 19.70
CA GLN A 705 -7.12 -30.37 20.14
C GLN A 705 -7.83 -29.10 20.65
N LEU A 706 -7.11 -28.22 21.36
CA LEU A 706 -7.64 -26.92 21.80
C LEU A 706 -7.80 -25.96 20.62
N ALA A 707 -6.85 -25.96 19.68
CA ALA A 707 -6.95 -25.18 18.45
C ALA A 707 -8.12 -25.62 17.56
N GLU A 708 -8.35 -26.92 17.42
CA GLU A 708 -9.46 -27.51 16.64
C GLU A 708 -10.80 -27.19 17.29
N SER A 709 -10.90 -27.31 18.62
CA SER A 709 -12.10 -26.90 19.38
C SER A 709 -12.40 -25.41 19.22
N LEU A 710 -11.41 -24.54 19.42
CA LEU A 710 -11.57 -23.09 19.30
C LEU A 710 -11.91 -22.65 17.86
N LEU A 711 -11.22 -23.21 16.86
CA LEU A 711 -11.48 -22.91 15.44
C LEU A 711 -12.89 -23.36 15.03
N THR A 712 -13.34 -24.53 15.50
CA THR A 712 -14.72 -25.01 15.28
C THR A 712 -15.74 -24.05 15.91
N THR A 713 -15.48 -23.54 17.13
CA THR A 713 -16.36 -22.56 17.79
C THR A 713 -16.47 -21.24 17.02
N ILE A 714 -15.37 -20.70 16.48
CA ILE A 714 -15.39 -19.44 15.71
C ILE A 714 -15.82 -19.61 14.24
N SER A 715 -15.82 -20.83 13.71
CA SER A 715 -16.11 -21.11 12.27
C SER A 715 -17.38 -20.43 11.74
N PRO A 716 -18.55 -20.46 12.43
CA PRO A 716 -19.76 -19.80 11.94
C PRO A 716 -19.61 -18.27 11.83
N MET A 717 -18.85 -17.65 12.75
CA MET A 717 -18.62 -16.21 12.74
C MET A 717 -17.71 -15.77 11.60
N LEU A 718 -16.72 -16.60 11.28
CA LEU A 718 -15.80 -16.36 10.18
C LEU A 718 -16.52 -16.43 8.82
N ILE A 719 -17.54 -17.28 8.69
CA ILE A 719 -18.36 -17.37 7.47
C ILE A 719 -19.25 -16.11 7.29
N GLU A 720 -19.73 -15.52 8.40
CA GLU A 720 -20.50 -14.27 8.39
C GLU A 720 -19.63 -13.00 8.20
N GLU A 721 -18.33 -13.06 8.54
CA GLU A 721 -17.44 -11.90 8.56
C GLU A 721 -16.81 -11.57 7.18
N LYS A 722 -16.98 -10.31 6.74
CA LYS A 722 -16.53 -9.80 5.43
C LYS A 722 -15.02 -9.51 5.31
N THR A 723 -14.22 -9.94 6.28
CA THR A 723 -12.75 -9.73 6.31
C THR A 723 -11.99 -11.04 6.60
N THR A 724 -12.67 -12.17 6.39
CA THR A 724 -12.18 -13.49 6.77
C THR A 724 -11.16 -14.03 5.77
N LEU A 725 -11.29 -13.77 4.47
CA LEU A 725 -10.34 -14.33 3.50
C LEU A 725 -8.94 -13.75 3.72
N HIS A 726 -8.84 -12.44 4.00
CA HIS A 726 -7.58 -11.75 4.33
C HIS A 726 -6.99 -12.26 5.64
N TRP A 727 -7.82 -12.46 6.67
CA TRP A 727 -7.37 -13.03 7.95
C TRP A 727 -6.87 -14.47 7.80
N ILE A 728 -7.63 -15.34 7.12
CA ILE A 728 -7.24 -16.74 6.87
C ILE A 728 -5.93 -16.80 6.07
N GLN A 729 -5.78 -15.97 5.04
CA GLN A 729 -4.55 -15.91 4.24
C GLN A 729 -3.35 -15.54 5.11
N LYS A 730 -3.44 -14.47 5.91
CA LYS A 730 -2.35 -14.04 6.81
C LYS A 730 -2.06 -15.08 7.89
N PHE A 731 -3.08 -15.72 8.46
CA PHE A 731 -2.94 -16.77 9.46
C PHE A 731 -2.21 -18.00 8.91
N ILE A 732 -2.66 -18.53 7.77
CA ILE A 732 -2.07 -19.75 7.18
C ILE A 732 -0.65 -19.47 6.69
N VAL A 733 -0.39 -18.33 6.02
CA VAL A 733 0.98 -17.99 5.56
C VAL A 733 1.96 -17.87 6.73
N ARG A 734 1.52 -17.40 7.90
CA ARG A 734 2.35 -17.33 9.12
C ARG A 734 2.56 -18.70 9.78
N TYR A 735 1.51 -19.50 9.90
CA TYR A 735 1.51 -20.72 10.73
C TYR A 735 1.59 -22.05 9.97
N TYR A 736 1.67 -22.04 8.63
CA TYR A 736 1.66 -23.22 7.75
C TYR A 736 2.42 -24.46 8.27
N ARG A 737 3.64 -24.28 8.80
CA ARG A 737 4.49 -25.37 9.32
C ARG A 737 3.95 -26.07 10.59
N SER A 738 2.98 -25.47 11.26
CA SER A 738 2.36 -25.95 12.51
C SER A 738 0.87 -26.29 12.35
N ILE A 739 0.26 -26.03 11.20
CA ILE A 739 -1.15 -26.36 10.93
C ILE A 739 -1.25 -27.85 10.57
N THR A 740 -2.01 -28.59 11.37
CA THR A 740 -2.27 -30.03 11.18
C THR A 740 -3.34 -30.27 10.09
N ASN A 741 -3.42 -31.49 9.56
CA ASN A 741 -4.45 -31.83 8.56
C ASN A 741 -5.90 -31.63 9.06
N PRO A 742 -6.28 -31.95 10.31
CA PRO A 742 -7.61 -31.58 10.83
C PRO A 742 -7.88 -30.07 10.80
N LEU A 743 -6.92 -29.25 11.23
CA LEU A 743 -7.02 -27.78 11.13
C LEU A 743 -7.13 -27.31 9.68
N LYS A 744 -6.37 -27.91 8.74
CA LYS A 744 -6.53 -27.62 7.30
C LYS A 744 -7.96 -27.88 6.82
N GLN A 745 -8.57 -29.01 7.21
CA GLN A 745 -9.92 -29.36 6.78
C GLN A 745 -10.98 -28.40 7.34
N ILE A 746 -10.83 -27.91 8.58
CA ILE A 746 -11.73 -26.89 9.14
C ILE A 746 -11.56 -25.55 8.39
N PHE A 747 -10.32 -25.10 8.16
CA PHE A 747 -10.06 -23.90 7.36
C PHE A 747 -10.57 -24.01 5.92
N LEU A 748 -10.40 -25.18 5.29
CA LEU A 748 -10.89 -25.46 3.94
C LEU A 748 -12.42 -25.36 3.89
N ASN A 749 -13.12 -25.95 4.86
CA ASN A 749 -14.57 -25.85 5.00
C ASN A 749 -15.04 -24.39 5.11
N ILE A 750 -14.38 -23.56 5.94
CA ILE A 750 -14.67 -22.12 6.02
C ILE A 750 -14.45 -21.45 4.67
N VAL A 751 -13.28 -21.62 4.05
CA VAL A 751 -12.92 -21.00 2.76
C VAL A 751 -13.91 -21.37 1.64
N THR A 752 -14.39 -22.62 1.58
CA THR A 752 -15.40 -23.05 0.61
C THR A 752 -16.80 -22.50 0.89
N GLN A 753 -17.07 -21.96 2.08
CA GLN A 753 -18.35 -21.32 2.45
C GLN A 753 -18.29 -19.78 2.41
N LEU A 754 -17.13 -19.18 2.15
CA LEU A 754 -17.01 -17.72 1.99
C LEU A 754 -17.74 -17.21 0.73
N PRO A 755 -18.24 -15.96 0.73
CA PRO A 755 -18.82 -15.34 -0.46
C PRO A 755 -17.85 -15.38 -1.66
N ARG A 756 -18.40 -15.64 -2.86
CA ARG A 756 -17.65 -15.78 -4.14
C ARG A 756 -16.63 -16.92 -4.20
N SER A 757 -16.66 -17.88 -3.26
CA SER A 757 -15.85 -19.10 -3.34
C SER A 757 -16.15 -19.91 -4.61
N ASP A 758 -17.40 -19.93 -5.06
CA ASP A 758 -17.84 -20.47 -6.35
C ASP A 758 -17.10 -19.84 -7.54
N LYS A 759 -17.05 -18.50 -7.62
CA LYS A 759 -16.35 -17.80 -8.71
C LYS A 759 -14.84 -17.99 -8.61
N PHE A 760 -14.24 -17.88 -7.42
CA PHE A 760 -12.80 -17.69 -7.26
C PHE A 760 -11.99 -18.86 -6.68
N TYR A 761 -12.59 -19.80 -5.94
CA TYR A 761 -11.87 -20.96 -5.40
C TYR A 761 -11.73 -22.08 -6.44
N ARG A 762 -10.52 -22.62 -6.56
CA ARG A 762 -10.20 -23.77 -7.44
C ARG A 762 -9.36 -24.79 -6.67
N ARG A 763 -9.23 -26.02 -7.18
CA ARG A 763 -8.57 -27.12 -6.46
C ARG A 763 -7.14 -27.38 -6.92
N THR A 764 -6.80 -27.04 -8.16
CA THR A 764 -5.45 -27.23 -8.73
C THR A 764 -4.75 -25.89 -9.00
N ILE A 765 -3.43 -25.88 -8.92
CA ILE A 765 -2.62 -24.68 -9.22
C ILE A 765 -2.82 -24.24 -10.68
N ASP A 766 -2.98 -25.18 -11.61
CA ASP A 766 -3.26 -24.92 -13.03
C ASP A 766 -4.57 -24.14 -13.25
N GLU A 767 -5.65 -24.51 -12.56
CA GLU A 767 -6.92 -23.78 -12.60
C GLU A 767 -6.79 -22.38 -11.97
N MET A 768 -6.08 -22.27 -10.85
CA MET A 768 -5.85 -20.98 -10.16
C MET A 768 -5.06 -20.01 -11.04
N LEU A 769 -3.99 -20.48 -11.68
CA LEU A 769 -3.19 -19.68 -12.63
C LEU A 769 -4.04 -19.23 -13.81
N SER A 770 -4.83 -20.14 -14.39
CA SER A 770 -5.72 -19.83 -15.52
C SER A 770 -6.77 -18.78 -15.15
N LEU A 771 -7.36 -18.88 -13.96
CA LEU A 771 -8.36 -17.93 -13.46
C LEU A 771 -7.73 -16.56 -13.13
N LEU A 772 -6.52 -16.53 -12.56
CA LEU A 772 -5.79 -15.29 -12.30
C LEU A 772 -5.36 -14.58 -13.59
N MET A 773 -5.12 -15.33 -14.68
CA MET A 773 -4.87 -14.75 -16.02
C MET A 773 -6.12 -14.15 -16.66
N GLN A 774 -7.32 -14.60 -16.25
CA GLN A 774 -8.60 -14.01 -16.65
C GLN A 774 -8.95 -12.80 -15.77
N ALA A 775 -8.58 -12.84 -14.48
CA ALA A 775 -8.83 -11.77 -13.52
C ALA A 775 -7.88 -10.55 -13.65
N ASP A 776 -6.65 -10.76 -14.17
CA ASP A 776 -5.71 -9.67 -14.45
C ASP A 776 -6.19 -8.82 -15.63
N LEU A 777 -6.61 -7.58 -15.33
CA LEU A 777 -7.31 -6.64 -16.23
C LEU A 777 -8.74 -7.07 -16.59
N GLU A 778 -9.44 -7.79 -15.70
CA GLU A 778 -10.89 -8.06 -15.82
C GLU A 778 -11.69 -6.74 -15.89
N LEU A 779 -12.17 -6.41 -17.09
CA LEU A 779 -12.94 -5.19 -17.35
C LEU A 779 -14.41 -5.27 -16.90
N LEU A 780 -14.99 -6.47 -16.95
CA LEU A 780 -16.44 -6.68 -16.86
C LEU A 780 -16.89 -7.03 -15.44
N ILE A 781 -16.73 -6.07 -14.55
CA ILE A 781 -17.04 -6.21 -13.12
C ILE A 781 -18.51 -5.83 -12.86
N SER A 782 -19.27 -6.69 -12.19
CA SER A 782 -20.64 -6.38 -11.74
C SER A 782 -20.65 -5.45 -10.52
N SER A 783 -21.71 -4.63 -10.41
CA SER A 783 -21.92 -3.71 -9.28
C SER A 783 -22.05 -4.42 -7.92
N GLU A 784 -22.37 -5.72 -7.91
CA GLU A 784 -22.35 -6.54 -6.69
C GLU A 784 -20.98 -6.57 -5.99
N THR A 785 -19.88 -6.29 -6.69
CA THR A 785 -18.54 -6.22 -6.08
C THR A 785 -18.39 -5.10 -5.05
N MET A 786 -19.24 -4.06 -5.09
CA MET A 786 -19.38 -3.08 -4.00
C MET A 786 -19.62 -3.73 -2.62
N SER A 787 -20.12 -4.97 -2.59
CA SER A 787 -20.46 -5.70 -1.36
C SER A 787 -19.38 -6.64 -0.82
N CYS A 788 -18.31 -6.91 -1.60
CA CYS A 788 -17.27 -7.91 -1.36
C CYS A 788 -16.10 -7.41 -0.49
N GLU A 789 -15.28 -8.34 0.01
CA GLU A 789 -14.06 -8.08 0.80
C GLU A 789 -12.98 -7.31 0.01
N TYR A 790 -12.76 -7.69 -1.24
CA TYR A 790 -11.85 -7.01 -2.18
C TYR A 790 -12.65 -6.35 -3.30
N SER A 791 -12.27 -5.11 -3.66
CA SER A 791 -12.78 -4.45 -4.88
C SER A 791 -12.13 -4.98 -6.16
N SER A 792 -10.90 -5.48 -6.07
CA SER A 792 -10.15 -6.09 -7.18
C SER A 792 -10.45 -7.58 -7.30
N CYS A 793 -11.01 -8.02 -8.43
CA CYS A 793 -11.25 -9.45 -8.70
C CYS A 793 -9.94 -10.26 -8.74
N TYR A 794 -8.85 -9.67 -9.24
CA TYR A 794 -7.52 -10.28 -9.20
C TYR A 794 -7.03 -10.52 -7.76
N GLU A 795 -7.13 -9.53 -6.87
CA GLU A 795 -6.71 -9.70 -5.47
C GLU A 795 -7.59 -10.72 -4.73
N HIS A 796 -8.89 -10.70 -4.97
CA HIS A 796 -9.84 -11.68 -4.40
C HIS A 796 -9.46 -13.11 -4.82
N CYS A 797 -9.23 -13.33 -6.10
CA CYS A 797 -8.80 -14.61 -6.66
C CYS A 797 -7.42 -15.03 -6.13
N LEU A 798 -6.51 -14.08 -5.92
CA LEU A 798 -5.14 -14.35 -5.46
C LEU A 798 -5.11 -14.82 -4.00
N HIS A 799 -5.92 -14.23 -3.12
CA HIS A 799 -6.04 -14.70 -1.74
C HIS A 799 -6.72 -16.08 -1.67
N PHE A 800 -7.76 -16.34 -2.48
CA PHE A 800 -8.33 -17.69 -2.61
C PHE A 800 -7.31 -18.72 -3.12
N ALA A 801 -6.47 -18.37 -4.10
CA ALA A 801 -5.42 -19.24 -4.62
C ALA A 801 -4.35 -19.56 -3.55
N VAL A 802 -3.84 -18.55 -2.84
CA VAL A 802 -2.86 -18.76 -1.75
C VAL A 802 -3.45 -19.65 -0.64
N CYS A 803 -4.71 -19.44 -0.25
CA CYS A 803 -5.40 -20.29 0.71
C CYS A 803 -5.56 -21.73 0.19
N GLY A 804 -6.04 -21.93 -1.04
CA GLY A 804 -6.21 -23.25 -1.64
C GLY A 804 -4.91 -24.05 -1.76
N ILE A 805 -3.81 -23.39 -2.17
CA ILE A 805 -2.48 -24.01 -2.25
C ILE A 805 -2.02 -24.51 -0.87
N LEU A 806 -2.13 -23.68 0.17
CA LEU A 806 -1.59 -23.99 1.50
C LEU A 806 -2.49 -24.94 2.31
N LEU A 807 -3.78 -25.01 1.99
CA LEU A 807 -4.74 -25.96 2.55
C LEU A 807 -4.78 -27.30 1.81
N SER A 808 -4.22 -27.39 0.60
CA SER A 808 -4.10 -28.66 -0.13
C SER A 808 -3.20 -29.68 0.58
N ASP A 809 -3.33 -30.95 0.21
CA ASP A 809 -2.46 -32.04 0.68
C ASP A 809 -1.07 -32.08 -0.01
N LEU A 810 -0.78 -31.14 -0.92
CA LEU A 810 0.50 -31.04 -1.62
C LEU A 810 1.64 -30.72 -0.64
N THR A 811 2.81 -31.33 -0.86
CA THR A 811 4.02 -30.99 -0.11
C THR A 811 4.62 -29.68 -0.65
N PRO A 812 5.50 -29.01 0.13
CA PRO A 812 6.27 -27.86 -0.35
C PRO A 812 7.06 -28.06 -1.64
N LYS A 813 7.39 -29.32 -2.01
CA LYS A 813 8.04 -29.62 -3.29
C LYS A 813 7.04 -29.61 -4.43
N ASP A 814 5.92 -30.30 -4.27
CA ASP A 814 4.90 -30.45 -5.32
C ASP A 814 4.24 -29.10 -5.64
N ILE A 815 4.06 -28.24 -4.63
CA ILE A 815 3.61 -26.84 -4.81
C ILE A 815 4.60 -26.06 -5.68
N VAL A 816 5.91 -26.18 -5.42
CA VAL A 816 6.96 -25.49 -6.17
C VAL A 816 7.10 -26.05 -7.58
N GLU A 817 7.00 -27.37 -7.75
CA GLU A 817 7.03 -28.00 -9.06
C GLU A 817 5.84 -27.53 -9.91
N GLN A 818 4.61 -27.59 -9.38
CA GLN A 818 3.40 -27.08 -10.05
C GLN A 818 3.50 -25.60 -10.44
N LEU A 819 3.97 -24.72 -9.54
CA LEU A 819 4.20 -23.31 -9.86
C LEU A 819 5.30 -23.07 -10.91
N LEU A 820 6.15 -24.06 -11.18
CA LEU A 820 7.20 -24.01 -12.20
C LEU A 820 6.81 -24.69 -13.53
N HIS A 821 5.63 -25.32 -13.66
CA HIS A 821 5.16 -25.81 -14.97
C HIS A 821 5.07 -24.69 -16.02
N PRO A 822 4.60 -23.46 -15.75
CA PRO A 822 4.63 -22.37 -16.75
C PRO A 822 6.04 -22.07 -17.28
N VAL A 823 7.08 -22.28 -16.46
CA VAL A 823 8.48 -22.05 -16.85
C VAL A 823 9.06 -23.22 -17.64
N TYR A 824 8.83 -24.47 -17.19
CA TYR A 824 9.56 -25.65 -17.67
C TYR A 824 8.72 -26.71 -18.40
N ASN A 825 7.40 -26.70 -18.30
CA ASN A 825 6.54 -27.65 -19.01
C ASN A 825 6.28 -27.16 -20.43
N ILE A 826 7.14 -27.56 -21.37
CA ILE A 826 7.01 -27.16 -22.77
C ILE A 826 5.76 -27.79 -23.41
N ASP A 827 5.46 -29.05 -23.07
CA ASP A 827 4.42 -29.88 -23.68
C ASP A 827 3.00 -29.34 -23.49
N LYS A 828 2.77 -28.60 -22.40
CA LYS A 828 1.49 -27.91 -22.16
C LYS A 828 1.47 -26.55 -22.87
N VAL A 829 0.64 -26.43 -23.90
CA VAL A 829 0.35 -25.14 -24.54
C VAL A 829 -0.28 -24.19 -23.50
N ILE A 830 0.37 -23.05 -23.27
CA ILE A 830 -0.10 -21.99 -22.35
C ILE A 830 -0.13 -20.70 -23.16
N LEU A 831 -1.33 -20.16 -23.38
CA LEU A 831 -1.53 -18.83 -23.96
C LEU A 831 -0.91 -17.78 -23.02
N LYS A 832 -0.15 -16.81 -23.53
CA LYS A 832 0.56 -15.79 -22.71
C LYS A 832 1.39 -16.40 -21.56
N ARG A 833 2.27 -17.36 -21.89
CA ARG A 833 3.10 -18.10 -20.92
C ARG A 833 3.95 -17.18 -20.01
N ASP A 834 4.38 -16.04 -20.53
CA ASP A 834 5.05 -14.94 -19.81
C ASP A 834 4.19 -14.31 -18.69
N GLN A 835 2.91 -14.01 -18.98
CA GLN A 835 1.93 -13.55 -17.99
C GLN A 835 1.66 -14.66 -16.95
N CYS A 836 1.57 -15.92 -17.39
CA CYS A 836 1.38 -17.09 -16.52
C CYS A 836 2.55 -17.27 -15.52
N CYS A 837 3.80 -17.24 -16.00
CA CYS A 837 5.00 -17.29 -15.17
C CYS A 837 5.03 -16.13 -14.15
N THR A 838 4.58 -14.94 -14.56
CA THR A 838 4.55 -13.75 -13.72
C THR A 838 3.52 -13.85 -12.60
N ILE A 839 2.36 -14.45 -12.87
CA ILE A 839 1.34 -14.74 -11.85
C ILE A 839 1.82 -15.85 -10.91
N ALA A 840 2.46 -16.91 -11.42
CA ALA A 840 3.06 -17.95 -10.59
C ALA A 840 4.15 -17.39 -9.65
N ALA A 841 4.97 -16.46 -10.14
CA ALA A 841 5.94 -15.71 -9.35
C ALA A 841 5.28 -14.85 -8.25
N HIS A 842 4.17 -14.17 -8.55
CA HIS A 842 3.41 -13.39 -7.57
C HIS A 842 2.84 -14.30 -6.45
N ILE A 843 2.19 -15.42 -6.81
CA ILE A 843 1.74 -16.43 -5.84
C ILE A 843 2.92 -16.89 -4.98
N ALA A 844 4.02 -17.32 -5.60
CA ALA A 844 5.20 -17.84 -4.91
C ALA A 844 5.79 -16.84 -3.90
N ALA A 845 5.77 -15.54 -4.20
CA ALA A 845 6.23 -14.48 -3.28
C ALA A 845 5.33 -14.32 -2.04
N MET A 846 4.02 -14.57 -2.15
CA MET A 846 3.06 -14.50 -1.03
C MET A 846 3.11 -15.73 -0.10
N LEU A 847 3.60 -16.87 -0.57
CA LEU A 847 3.67 -18.13 0.21
C LEU A 847 4.58 -18.00 1.46
N PRO A 848 4.52 -18.96 2.41
CA PRO A 848 5.48 -19.06 3.49
C PRO A 848 6.93 -18.99 2.97
N SER A 849 7.77 -18.26 3.68
CA SER A 849 9.10 -17.82 3.20
C SER A 849 10.02 -18.98 2.79
N THR A 850 9.81 -20.16 3.39
CA THR A 850 10.55 -21.39 3.07
C THR A 850 10.05 -22.12 1.82
N ILE A 851 8.82 -21.84 1.36
CA ILE A 851 8.33 -22.26 0.03
C ILE A 851 8.80 -21.24 -1.02
N ALA A 852 8.71 -19.94 -0.73
CA ALA A 852 9.25 -18.87 -1.59
C ALA A 852 10.75 -19.09 -1.92
N PHE A 853 11.58 -19.34 -0.91
CA PHE A 853 13.00 -19.66 -1.13
C PHE A 853 13.20 -20.96 -1.93
N LEU A 854 12.37 -21.98 -1.70
CA LEU A 854 12.42 -23.24 -2.46
C LEU A 854 11.99 -23.06 -3.92
N TYR A 855 11.03 -22.16 -4.21
CA TYR A 855 10.66 -21.77 -5.57
C TYR A 855 11.86 -21.18 -6.31
N PHE A 856 12.52 -20.17 -5.73
CA PHE A 856 13.71 -19.55 -6.34
C PHE A 856 14.86 -20.55 -6.52
N LEU A 857 15.09 -21.44 -5.54
CA LEU A 857 16.11 -22.48 -5.62
C LEU A 857 15.87 -23.46 -6.79
N ASN A 858 14.62 -23.86 -7.02
CA ASN A 858 14.29 -24.73 -8.16
C ASN A 858 14.30 -23.96 -9.49
N LEU A 859 13.86 -22.69 -9.50
CA LEU A 859 13.92 -21.78 -10.66
C LEU A 859 15.35 -21.57 -11.18
N PHE A 860 16.35 -21.54 -10.29
CA PHE A 860 17.77 -21.46 -10.67
C PHE A 860 18.51 -22.80 -10.66
N SER A 861 17.82 -23.92 -10.42
CA SER A 861 18.44 -25.26 -10.49
C SER A 861 18.75 -25.65 -11.94
N ARG A 862 17.79 -25.41 -12.85
CA ARG A 862 17.87 -25.61 -14.30
C ARG A 862 18.31 -24.29 -14.97
N PRO A 863 18.69 -24.28 -16.26
CA PRO A 863 18.87 -23.04 -17.01
C PRO A 863 17.54 -22.25 -17.04
N LEU A 864 17.57 -20.93 -16.85
CA LEU A 864 16.36 -20.11 -16.88
C LEU A 864 16.02 -19.71 -18.32
N PRO A 865 14.80 -19.96 -18.84
CA PRO A 865 14.38 -19.44 -20.13
C PRO A 865 14.29 -17.91 -20.11
N GLU A 866 14.63 -17.24 -21.21
CA GLU A 866 14.68 -15.76 -21.23
C GLU A 866 13.34 -15.12 -20.85
N TYR A 867 12.22 -15.67 -21.33
CA TYR A 867 10.86 -15.23 -20.98
C TYR A 867 10.51 -15.34 -19.48
N ALA A 868 11.22 -16.19 -18.73
CA ALA A 868 11.01 -16.36 -17.29
C ALA A 868 11.91 -15.43 -16.44
N THR A 869 12.84 -14.69 -17.07
CA THR A 869 13.71 -13.72 -16.38
C THR A 869 12.88 -12.59 -15.74
N GLU A 870 11.83 -12.13 -16.43
CA GLU A 870 10.92 -11.12 -15.90
C GLU A 870 10.17 -11.62 -14.66
N SER A 871 9.66 -12.84 -14.71
CA SER A 871 8.98 -13.47 -13.58
C SER A 871 9.92 -13.73 -12.40
N ALA A 872 11.21 -13.99 -12.66
CA ALA A 872 12.23 -14.05 -11.61
C ALA A 872 12.47 -12.69 -10.94
N ARG A 873 12.49 -11.59 -11.71
CA ARG A 873 12.56 -10.20 -11.18
C ARG A 873 11.34 -9.86 -10.34
N ILE A 874 10.14 -10.10 -10.87
CA ILE A 874 8.88 -9.82 -10.16
C ILE A 874 8.77 -10.64 -8.87
N PHE A 875 9.17 -11.92 -8.87
CA PHE A 875 9.29 -12.70 -7.63
C PHE A 875 10.25 -12.02 -6.64
N ILE A 876 11.46 -11.64 -7.09
CA ILE A 876 12.48 -11.01 -6.24
C ILE A 876 11.97 -9.71 -5.62
N VAL A 877 11.27 -8.87 -6.39
CA VAL A 877 10.74 -7.57 -5.96
C VAL A 877 9.62 -7.72 -4.93
N LEU A 878 8.69 -8.66 -5.15
CA LEU A 878 7.56 -8.93 -4.27
C LEU A 878 7.92 -9.79 -3.05
N SER A 879 9.06 -10.50 -3.08
CA SER A 879 9.47 -11.41 -2.00
C SER A 879 9.77 -10.68 -0.68
N LYS A 880 9.47 -11.35 0.44
CA LYS A 880 9.83 -10.92 1.80
C LYS A 880 11.34 -10.66 1.91
N ILE A 881 11.74 -9.66 2.71
CA ILE A 881 13.15 -9.25 2.81
C ILE A 881 14.07 -10.38 3.31
N GLU A 882 13.56 -11.26 4.16
CA GLU A 882 14.26 -12.47 4.64
C GLU A 882 14.57 -13.44 3.48
N VAL A 883 13.67 -13.59 2.50
CA VAL A 883 13.88 -14.45 1.33
C VAL A 883 14.92 -13.82 0.41
N PHE A 884 14.81 -12.51 0.14
CA PHE A 884 15.77 -11.79 -0.69
C PHE A 884 17.18 -11.81 -0.08
N THR A 885 17.31 -11.54 1.22
CA THR A 885 18.61 -11.60 1.92
C THR A 885 19.16 -13.03 2.01
N GLN A 886 18.31 -14.06 2.16
CA GLN A 886 18.73 -15.46 2.08
C GLN A 886 19.22 -15.82 0.67
N ILE A 887 18.60 -15.30 -0.39
CA ILE A 887 19.05 -15.46 -1.78
C ILE A 887 20.43 -14.82 -1.97
N CYS A 888 20.57 -13.54 -1.64
CA CYS A 888 21.84 -12.80 -1.76
C CYS A 888 22.99 -13.45 -0.97
N ASN A 889 22.74 -13.96 0.23
CA ASN A 889 23.73 -14.70 1.03
C ASN A 889 24.15 -16.06 0.43
N ASN A 890 23.39 -16.62 -0.52
CA ASN A 890 23.70 -17.89 -1.18
C ASN A 890 24.06 -17.73 -2.67
N CYS A 891 24.27 -16.49 -3.14
CA CYS A 891 24.66 -16.10 -4.50
C CYS A 891 25.64 -17.08 -5.18
N GLU A 892 26.80 -17.32 -4.56
CA GLU A 892 27.86 -18.23 -5.01
C GLU A 892 27.36 -19.67 -5.30
N LYS A 893 26.39 -20.17 -4.52
CA LYS A 893 25.84 -21.53 -4.64
C LYS A 893 24.80 -21.65 -5.77
N PHE A 894 24.04 -20.59 -6.05
CA PHE A 894 23.09 -20.59 -7.17
C PHE A 894 23.80 -20.53 -8.51
N ILE A 895 24.88 -19.74 -8.58
CA ILE A 895 25.65 -19.52 -9.80
C ILE A 895 26.60 -20.70 -10.07
N GLY A 896 27.27 -21.23 -9.04
CA GLY A 896 28.08 -22.44 -9.16
C GLY A 896 29.24 -22.34 -10.16
N LYS A 897 29.82 -21.15 -10.33
CA LYS A 897 30.86 -20.82 -11.33
C LYS A 897 30.46 -21.09 -12.79
N ASN A 898 29.16 -21.05 -13.10
CA ASN A 898 28.62 -21.15 -14.46
C ASN A 898 28.31 -19.76 -15.05
N SER A 899 28.88 -19.46 -16.23
CA SER A 899 28.70 -18.19 -16.96
C SER A 899 27.23 -17.83 -17.20
N ASP A 900 26.43 -18.77 -17.70
CA ASP A 900 25.07 -18.47 -18.14
C ASP A 900 24.17 -18.19 -16.93
N LYS A 901 24.33 -18.98 -15.86
CA LYS A 901 23.70 -18.73 -14.57
C LYS A 901 24.14 -17.41 -13.95
N LEU A 902 25.41 -17.01 -14.08
CA LEU A 902 25.90 -15.70 -13.59
C LEU A 902 25.16 -14.55 -14.26
N SER A 903 25.06 -14.55 -15.59
CA SER A 903 24.32 -13.52 -16.33
C SER A 903 22.81 -13.54 -16.01
N GLN A 904 22.18 -14.72 -15.96
CA GLN A 904 20.76 -14.85 -15.62
C GLN A 904 20.45 -14.39 -14.18
N TYR A 905 21.28 -14.77 -13.21
CA TYR A 905 21.12 -14.38 -11.82
C TYR A 905 21.33 -12.87 -11.64
N MET A 906 22.34 -12.28 -12.28
CA MET A 906 22.53 -10.82 -12.28
C MET A 906 21.32 -10.10 -12.88
N LYS A 907 20.80 -10.54 -14.04
CA LYS A 907 19.58 -9.98 -14.65
C LYS A 907 18.36 -10.05 -13.73
N ALA A 908 18.25 -11.06 -12.88
CA ALA A 908 17.10 -11.28 -11.98
C ALA A 908 17.23 -10.59 -10.61
N VAL A 909 18.44 -10.54 -10.03
CA VAL A 909 18.67 -10.11 -8.63
C VAL A 909 19.22 -8.69 -8.54
N LEU A 910 20.06 -8.26 -9.49
CA LEU A 910 20.67 -6.92 -9.46
C LEU A 910 19.63 -5.78 -9.51
N PRO A 911 18.50 -5.86 -10.28
CA PRO A 911 17.42 -4.87 -10.23
C PRO A 911 16.72 -4.69 -8.86
N SER A 912 17.10 -5.43 -7.82
CA SER A 912 16.62 -5.22 -6.44
C SER A 912 17.75 -4.95 -5.44
N PHE A 913 18.99 -4.63 -5.87
CA PHE A 913 20.12 -4.46 -4.94
C PHE A 913 19.86 -3.43 -3.83
N ALA A 914 19.11 -2.36 -4.10
CA ALA A 914 18.80 -1.32 -3.11
C ALA A 914 17.90 -1.80 -1.96
N ARG A 915 17.31 -3.00 -2.05
CA ARG A 915 16.63 -3.64 -0.92
C ARG A 915 17.63 -4.05 0.19
N LEU A 916 18.93 -4.19 -0.13
CA LEU A 916 20.02 -4.43 0.84
C LEU A 916 20.52 -3.15 1.53
N GLN A 917 19.90 -1.99 1.29
CA GLN A 917 20.25 -0.72 1.93
C GLN A 917 20.36 -0.88 3.46
N SER A 918 21.44 -0.35 4.03
CA SER A 918 21.80 -0.48 5.45
C SER A 918 22.05 -1.91 5.95
N ASN A 919 22.32 -2.88 5.06
CA ASN A 919 22.76 -4.24 5.38
C ASN A 919 24.06 -4.61 4.61
N GLU A 920 25.17 -4.02 5.04
CA GLU A 920 26.48 -4.12 4.37
C GLU A 920 27.00 -5.57 4.23
N ASP A 921 26.73 -6.45 5.20
CA ASP A 921 27.26 -7.82 5.20
C ASP A 921 26.60 -8.68 4.12
N VAL A 922 25.27 -8.61 3.98
CA VAL A 922 24.55 -9.34 2.91
C VAL A 922 24.88 -8.76 1.53
N ALA A 923 25.04 -7.44 1.42
CA ALA A 923 25.50 -6.80 0.19
C ALA A 923 26.93 -7.26 -0.18
N THR A 924 27.84 -7.29 0.79
CA THR A 924 29.21 -7.79 0.60
C THR A 924 29.21 -9.25 0.17
N ASN A 925 28.43 -10.11 0.82
CA ASN A 925 28.31 -11.54 0.45
C ASN A 925 27.81 -11.73 -1.00
N MET A 926 26.84 -10.92 -1.44
CA MET A 926 26.37 -10.94 -2.83
C MET A 926 27.48 -10.58 -3.82
N LEU A 927 28.22 -9.50 -3.56
CA LEU A 927 29.29 -9.02 -4.43
C LEU A 927 30.48 -9.99 -4.48
N CYS A 928 30.90 -10.50 -3.33
CA CYS A 928 31.90 -11.56 -3.23
C CYS A 928 31.45 -12.83 -3.99
N GLY A 929 30.15 -13.15 -3.96
CA GLY A 929 29.56 -14.25 -4.73
C GLY A 929 29.64 -14.06 -6.24
N PHE A 930 29.43 -12.84 -6.76
CA PHE A 930 29.64 -12.52 -8.18
C PHE A 930 31.12 -12.68 -8.57
N LEU A 931 32.03 -12.10 -7.78
CA LEU A 931 33.47 -12.14 -8.07
C LEU A 931 34.03 -13.56 -8.08
N LYS A 932 33.71 -14.38 -7.08
CA LYS A 932 34.11 -15.81 -7.05
C LYS A 932 33.47 -16.66 -8.15
N SER A 933 32.38 -16.20 -8.75
CA SER A 933 31.69 -16.93 -9.82
C SER A 933 32.32 -16.74 -11.20
N LEU A 934 33.23 -15.76 -11.35
CA LEU A 934 34.06 -15.63 -12.54
C LEU A 934 35.15 -16.72 -12.56
N THR A 935 35.48 -17.18 -13.76
CA THR A 935 36.60 -18.09 -14.03
C THR A 935 37.49 -17.50 -15.13
N ASN A 936 38.66 -18.08 -15.37
CA ASN A 936 39.49 -17.75 -16.53
C ASN A 936 38.74 -17.98 -17.87
N ASP A 937 37.74 -18.87 -17.89
CA ASP A 937 36.92 -19.20 -19.06
C ASP A 937 35.70 -18.27 -19.24
N SER A 938 35.39 -17.42 -18.25
CA SER A 938 34.31 -16.43 -18.34
C SER A 938 34.63 -15.39 -19.44
N PRO A 939 33.74 -15.14 -20.42
CA PRO A 939 33.99 -14.17 -21.48
C PRO A 939 34.31 -12.76 -20.96
N LYS A 940 35.22 -12.03 -21.62
CA LYS A 940 35.63 -10.67 -21.17
C LYS A 940 34.46 -9.71 -20.99
N TYR A 941 33.43 -9.76 -21.84
CA TYR A 941 32.22 -8.93 -21.68
C TYR A 941 31.45 -9.23 -20.36
N GLN A 942 31.50 -10.47 -19.86
CA GLN A 942 30.90 -10.86 -18.59
C GLN A 942 31.78 -10.44 -17.41
N GLN A 943 33.11 -10.56 -17.54
CA GLN A 943 34.05 -10.02 -16.55
C GLN A 943 33.80 -8.51 -16.34
N ASP A 944 33.65 -7.78 -17.45
CA ASP A 944 33.30 -6.36 -17.50
C ASP A 944 31.92 -6.06 -16.87
N GLU A 945 30.86 -6.78 -17.27
CA GLU A 945 29.50 -6.64 -16.69
C GLU A 945 29.49 -6.89 -15.17
N VAL A 946 30.28 -7.85 -14.67
CA VAL A 946 30.42 -8.13 -13.24
C VAL A 946 31.15 -7.01 -12.50
N ILE A 947 32.24 -6.46 -13.06
CA ILE A 947 32.96 -5.34 -12.46
C ILE A 947 32.05 -4.10 -12.40
N ASP A 948 31.33 -3.79 -13.47
CA ASP A 948 30.38 -2.68 -13.49
C ASP A 948 29.28 -2.86 -12.41
N ALA A 949 28.72 -4.07 -12.27
CA ALA A 949 27.74 -4.36 -11.23
C ALA A 949 28.31 -4.25 -9.80
N VAL A 950 29.53 -4.74 -9.56
CA VAL A 950 30.19 -4.67 -8.25
C VAL A 950 30.46 -3.23 -7.84
N VAL A 951 31.00 -2.42 -8.75
CA VAL A 951 31.27 -0.99 -8.53
C VAL A 951 29.97 -0.22 -8.30
N LEU A 952 28.94 -0.45 -9.12
CA LEU A 952 27.62 0.17 -8.99
C LEU A 952 27.02 -0.04 -7.59
N VAL A 953 26.97 -1.28 -7.11
CA VAL A 953 26.37 -1.60 -5.80
C VAL A 953 27.25 -1.10 -4.65
N TYR A 954 28.59 -1.19 -4.77
CA TYR A 954 29.53 -0.67 -3.77
C TYR A 954 29.32 0.83 -3.51
N LEU A 955 29.25 1.63 -4.57
CA LEU A 955 28.99 3.06 -4.49
C LEU A 955 27.57 3.36 -3.99
N SER A 956 26.56 2.72 -4.60
CA SER A 956 25.15 3.01 -4.29
C SER A 956 24.77 2.67 -2.84
N LEU A 957 25.36 1.62 -2.26
CA LEU A 957 25.13 1.21 -0.87
C LEU A 957 26.21 1.72 0.11
N ASN A 958 27.15 2.56 -0.36
CA ASN A 958 28.23 3.16 0.45
C ASN A 958 29.12 2.14 1.20
N LEU A 959 29.46 1.00 0.58
CA LEU A 959 30.13 -0.14 1.24
C LEU A 959 31.63 0.08 1.55
N GLN A 960 32.06 1.33 1.78
CA GLN A 960 33.45 1.75 1.97
C GLN A 960 34.16 0.96 3.09
N GLN A 961 33.47 0.65 4.18
CA GLN A 961 34.02 -0.12 5.30
C GLN A 961 34.37 -1.57 4.93
N LYS A 962 33.66 -2.14 3.94
CA LYS A 962 33.81 -3.52 3.46
C LYS A 962 34.76 -3.66 2.26
N ARG A 963 35.32 -2.54 1.75
CA ARG A 963 36.24 -2.48 0.60
C ARG A 963 37.33 -3.56 0.65
N LYS A 964 37.98 -3.76 1.80
CA LYS A 964 39.03 -4.78 1.98
C LYS A 964 38.52 -6.20 1.72
N THR A 965 37.34 -6.55 2.24
CA THR A 965 36.71 -7.86 2.06
C THR A 965 36.33 -8.11 0.60
N ILE A 966 35.78 -7.10 -0.08
CA ILE A 966 35.39 -7.20 -1.50
C ILE A 966 36.63 -7.40 -2.39
N ILE A 967 37.72 -6.67 -2.15
CA ILE A 967 38.99 -6.85 -2.87
C ILE A 967 39.62 -8.22 -2.55
N GLN A 968 39.55 -8.69 -1.30
CA GLN A 968 40.15 -9.98 -0.89
C GLN A 968 39.39 -11.22 -1.38
N ALA A 969 38.09 -11.13 -1.67
CA ALA A 969 37.32 -12.26 -2.18
C ALA A 969 37.93 -12.93 -3.45
N PRO A 970 38.28 -12.20 -4.53
CA PRO A 970 38.97 -12.77 -5.69
C PRO A 970 40.45 -13.12 -5.45
N HIS A 971 41.10 -12.63 -4.38
CA HIS A 971 42.47 -13.07 -4.05
C HIS A 971 42.52 -14.49 -3.50
N ASN A 972 41.43 -14.98 -2.90
CA ASN A 972 41.32 -16.34 -2.39
C ASN A 972 40.96 -17.38 -3.48
N GLU A 973 40.71 -16.93 -4.71
CA GLU A 973 40.35 -17.78 -5.86
C GLU A 973 41.55 -17.97 -6.80
N LEU A 974 42.04 -19.22 -6.89
CA LEU A 974 43.19 -19.61 -7.71
C LEU A 974 43.00 -19.29 -9.21
N ASN A 975 41.76 -19.32 -9.68
CA ASN A 975 41.40 -19.19 -11.10
C ASN A 975 40.76 -17.82 -11.44
N PHE A 976 40.98 -16.79 -10.61
CA PHE A 976 40.51 -15.43 -10.89
C PHE A 976 41.62 -14.61 -11.58
N PRO A 977 41.37 -14.03 -12.78
CA PRO A 977 42.36 -13.27 -13.55
C PRO A 977 43.01 -12.12 -12.78
N GLN A 978 44.33 -11.98 -12.88
CA GLN A 978 45.10 -11.00 -12.12
C GLN A 978 44.76 -9.54 -12.50
N GLU A 979 44.63 -9.26 -13.80
CA GLU A 979 44.20 -7.96 -14.37
C GLU A 979 42.93 -7.42 -13.68
N LEU A 980 41.92 -8.28 -13.50
CA LEU A 980 40.65 -7.91 -12.88
C LEU A 980 40.80 -7.54 -11.40
N LYS A 981 41.77 -8.13 -10.67
CA LYS A 981 42.03 -7.78 -9.25
C LYS A 981 42.56 -6.35 -9.13
N GLU A 982 43.41 -5.94 -10.06
CA GLU A 982 43.99 -4.59 -10.13
C GLU A 982 42.94 -3.55 -10.58
N ILE A 983 42.08 -3.89 -11.55
CA ILE A 983 40.92 -3.08 -11.93
C ILE A 983 39.96 -2.92 -10.74
N ILE A 984 39.59 -4.00 -10.04
CA ILE A 984 38.69 -3.92 -8.86
C ILE A 984 39.35 -3.11 -7.72
N ALA A 985 40.63 -3.32 -7.43
CA ALA A 985 41.32 -2.62 -6.35
C ALA A 985 41.40 -1.11 -6.59
N SER A 986 41.59 -0.66 -7.83
CA SER A 986 41.59 0.76 -8.23
C SER A 986 40.19 1.36 -8.40
N SER A 987 39.22 0.57 -8.86
CA SER A 987 37.84 1.03 -9.12
C SER A 987 36.98 1.20 -7.87
N LEU A 988 37.39 0.58 -6.76
CA LEU A 988 36.76 0.72 -5.45
C LEU A 988 37.49 1.70 -4.52
N VAL A 989 38.38 2.55 -5.06
CA VAL A 989 38.99 3.69 -4.34
C VAL A 989 37.95 4.81 -4.23
#